data_AF-A0A9E3THQ8-F1
#
_entry.id   AF-A0A9E3THQ8-F1
#
_cell.length_a   1.000
_cell.length_b   1.000
_cell.length_c   1.000
_cell.angle_alpha   90.00
_cell.angle_beta   90.00
_cell.angle_gamma   90.00
#
_symmetry.space_group_name_H-M   'P 1'
#
loop_
_entity.id
_entity.type
_entity.pdbx_description
1 polymer ?
#
loop_
_entity_poly.entity_id
_entity_poly.type
_entity_poly.pdbx_seq_one_letter_code
_entity_poly.pdbx_strand_id
1 'polypeptide(L)'
;MREDDPGRSSDTTAQDAAKRALIEVQRYLADEIAPMMAAEAAGVLVRMPPKYGAAVLRNWIEAQLQAPGRTAPVSSYVYHAVKKLHHLAELRVVDAKAMARYVAELSRIVVRLCPEGEQTDLRLKLSRIAEAETTLSAPVALLNREMGTAAEEAEIKQTLERRIEDVSRPSAGPPPASPRLTLLMGRMDEVRAAPGKGPADEETQELAARMVTKAAAEARDADQLESSLAKLRKLGMEPNLDRRLFRMLAQRMPEWEVDLERAKPGDEAAVGRLLQAMHRIVAMAGSSEEGIQRFSEMVYAAIEQFNEGHLAQAVAMLDTAQRLIEEKKVDGELARIVKTRAQSAVALGPLRQFASTAAKHGLLRKVLWFFPIFNPDSLLDRLDGEPKRETRKLMLSLLEVYSTPCRNKVLERLAGCLAGKPPDPDGFYSRNLVFLLRRIPRGAQEDPQKELTLLAEFSRPQRPFMVTKEAVGALANLSHGKVSQVLAQRLEEFERAAHPGVTDYTGEEMLEILDRTCAALAFLGTRDAVRAVVAHARLEDPRLGDTVGRLRHLADCDLSGGDRLGELVEWLRKALPTKVLGVVLRRGAPVASCLVQALSGTRKPDVERLFEEIVERYPGEEFAERARDALAGFRAEPAPETPATESVAGDLELFGLPALLQSLADARQTGRLVISERNGHDRSILVLRDGRIGGCETGTLRGLDALCQLMERPRPGTFRFEKALRETLPVQGEPMEVLPALLEAIRRHDEFQEDRALVPDGVSLMPTGARPSLPQDESDRGLMEVVWREATRGTAPESCEGLAGSDAYRVRRLYAHWLENGALRRRPAA
;
A
#
# COMPACT_ATOMS: atom_id res chain seq x y z
N MET A 1 -56.19 -34.26 47.16
CA MET A 1 -56.22 -34.67 45.74
C MET A 1 -55.52 -33.58 44.95
N ARG A 2 -54.52 -33.96 44.15
CA ARG A 2 -53.47 -33.16 43.45
C ARG A 2 -52.18 -32.98 44.24
N GLU A 3 -51.27 -33.91 43.98
CA GLU A 3 -49.82 -33.79 44.16
C GLU A 3 -49.29 -32.75 43.16
N ASP A 4 -48.57 -31.74 43.64
CA ASP A 4 -47.78 -30.84 42.79
C ASP A 4 -46.36 -31.38 42.68
N ASP A 5 -45.99 -31.71 41.45
CA ASP A 5 -44.74 -32.31 41.00
C ASP A 5 -43.57 -31.28 41.02
N PRO A 6 -42.54 -31.44 41.87
CA PRO A 6 -41.42 -30.52 41.97
C PRO A 6 -40.44 -30.62 40.78
N GLY A 7 -40.62 -31.57 39.86
CA GLY A 7 -39.80 -31.73 38.66
C GLY A 7 -40.11 -30.77 37.51
N ARG A 8 -41.27 -30.11 37.50
CA ARG A 8 -41.71 -29.25 36.38
C ARG A 8 -41.14 -27.82 36.39
N SER A 9 -40.67 -27.33 37.54
CA SER A 9 -40.27 -25.92 37.73
C SER A 9 -38.85 -25.59 37.20
N SER A 10 -37.88 -26.49 37.40
CA SER A 10 -36.48 -26.30 36.97
C SER A 10 -36.29 -26.48 35.46
N ASP A 11 -37.07 -27.38 34.84
CA ASP A 11 -37.01 -27.64 33.40
C ASP A 11 -37.66 -26.50 32.59
N THR A 12 -38.69 -25.86 33.16
CA THR A 12 -39.35 -24.68 32.55
C THR A 12 -38.44 -23.44 32.55
N THR A 13 -37.69 -23.22 33.64
CA THR A 13 -36.75 -22.09 33.74
C THR A 13 -35.53 -22.24 32.83
N ALA A 14 -35.00 -23.46 32.66
CA ALA A 14 -33.92 -23.74 31.71
C ALA A 14 -34.39 -23.61 30.25
N GLN A 15 -35.60 -24.06 29.93
CA GLN A 15 -36.20 -23.89 28.60
C GLN A 15 -36.48 -22.43 28.26
N ASP A 16 -36.90 -21.63 29.24
CA ASP A 16 -37.15 -20.19 29.03
C ASP A 16 -35.85 -19.39 28.87
N ALA A 17 -34.78 -19.76 29.59
CA ALA A 17 -33.45 -19.21 29.39
C ALA A 17 -32.90 -19.54 27.99
N ALA A 18 -33.09 -20.79 27.53
CA ALA A 18 -32.69 -21.21 26.19
C ALA A 18 -33.46 -20.44 25.09
N LYS A 19 -34.78 -20.23 25.25
CA LYS A 19 -35.57 -19.43 24.30
C LYS A 19 -35.09 -17.98 24.22
N ARG A 20 -34.79 -17.35 25.36
CA ARG A 20 -34.24 -15.98 25.40
C ARG A 20 -32.90 -15.87 24.69
N ALA A 21 -31.99 -16.83 24.94
CA ALA A 21 -30.70 -16.87 24.26
C ALA A 21 -30.82 -16.98 22.73
N LEU A 22 -31.77 -17.78 22.22
CA LEU A 22 -32.01 -17.90 20.78
C LEU A 22 -32.51 -16.58 20.17
N ILE A 23 -33.38 -15.85 20.87
CA ILE A 23 -33.89 -14.53 20.44
C ILE A 23 -32.75 -13.51 20.40
N GLU A 24 -31.90 -13.45 21.43
CA GLU A 24 -30.78 -12.51 21.48
C GLU A 24 -29.74 -12.79 20.39
N VAL A 25 -29.45 -14.06 20.10
CA VAL A 25 -28.60 -14.43 18.97
C VAL A 25 -29.22 -13.98 17.65
N GLN A 26 -30.55 -14.11 17.48
CA GLN A 26 -31.23 -13.64 16.28
C GLN A 26 -31.12 -12.11 16.12
N ARG A 27 -31.26 -11.34 17.21
CA ARG A 27 -31.07 -9.88 17.22
C ARG A 27 -29.63 -9.50 16.90
N TYR A 28 -28.66 -10.27 17.37
CA TYR A 28 -27.25 -10.09 17.01
C TYR A 28 -26.99 -10.33 15.52
N LEU A 29 -27.55 -11.40 14.95
CA LEU A 29 -27.43 -11.68 13.51
C LEU A 29 -28.05 -10.57 12.66
N ALA A 30 -29.12 -9.93 13.15
CA ALA A 30 -29.79 -8.79 12.54
C ALA A 30 -29.09 -7.43 12.77
N ASP A 31 -27.93 -7.40 13.43
CA ASP A 31 -27.19 -6.17 13.77
C ASP A 31 -27.94 -5.21 14.72
N GLU A 32 -28.95 -5.68 15.46
CA GLU A 32 -29.71 -4.86 16.43
C GLU A 32 -28.99 -4.68 17.76
N ILE A 33 -28.07 -5.58 18.09
CA ILE A 33 -27.29 -5.56 19.33
C ILE A 33 -25.81 -5.82 19.04
N ALA A 34 -24.93 -5.19 19.83
CA ALA A 34 -23.49 -5.33 19.69
C ALA A 34 -22.99 -6.74 20.13
N PRO A 35 -21.84 -7.22 19.64
CA PRO A 35 -21.26 -8.51 20.02
C PRO A 35 -21.17 -8.76 21.54
N MET A 36 -20.78 -7.75 22.31
CA MET A 36 -20.69 -7.82 23.78
C MET A 36 -22.04 -8.07 24.45
N MET A 37 -23.13 -7.58 23.86
CA MET A 37 -24.48 -7.79 24.37
C MET A 37 -25.03 -9.18 24.04
N ALA A 38 -24.46 -9.87 23.05
CA ALA A 38 -24.85 -11.21 22.65
C ALA A 38 -23.99 -12.32 23.28
N ALA A 39 -23.00 -11.94 24.10
CA ALA A 39 -21.98 -12.81 24.69
C ALA A 39 -22.57 -14.00 25.46
N GLU A 40 -23.47 -13.69 26.40
CA GLU A 40 -24.06 -14.67 27.30
C GLU A 40 -25.00 -15.62 26.54
N ALA A 41 -25.83 -15.07 25.65
CA ALA A 41 -26.70 -15.82 24.76
C ALA A 41 -25.93 -16.76 23.82
N ALA A 42 -24.82 -16.31 23.25
CA ALA A 42 -23.95 -17.15 22.43
C ALA A 42 -23.24 -18.23 23.24
N GLY A 43 -22.84 -17.94 24.48
CA GLY A 43 -22.31 -18.94 25.42
C GLY A 43 -23.35 -20.03 25.77
N VAL A 44 -24.63 -19.68 25.89
CA VAL A 44 -25.72 -20.65 26.02
C VAL A 44 -25.91 -21.46 24.73
N LEU A 45 -25.89 -20.80 23.57
CA LEU A 45 -26.07 -21.45 22.27
C LEU A 45 -25.01 -22.53 21.99
N VAL A 46 -23.74 -22.27 22.31
CA VAL A 46 -22.62 -23.21 22.10
C VAL A 46 -22.76 -24.47 22.96
N ARG A 47 -23.51 -24.42 24.06
CA ARG A 47 -23.82 -25.57 24.93
C ARG A 47 -25.06 -26.33 24.47
N MET A 48 -25.84 -25.80 23.53
CA MET A 48 -27.01 -26.46 22.97
C MET A 48 -26.64 -27.31 21.75
N PRO A 49 -27.46 -28.31 21.36
CA PRO A 49 -27.28 -29.01 20.10
C PRO A 49 -27.30 -28.06 18.87
N PRO A 50 -26.39 -28.20 17.88
CA PRO A 50 -26.31 -27.29 16.72
C PRO A 50 -27.60 -27.16 15.89
N LYS A 51 -28.53 -28.11 15.99
CA LYS A 51 -29.86 -28.03 15.37
C LYS A 51 -30.66 -26.78 15.80
N TYR A 52 -30.44 -26.29 17.02
CA TYR A 52 -31.10 -25.07 17.51
C TYR A 52 -30.50 -23.81 16.87
N GLY A 53 -29.18 -23.74 16.73
CA GLY A 53 -28.51 -22.68 15.95
C GLY A 53 -28.92 -22.71 14.49
N ALA A 54 -29.05 -23.89 13.88
CA ALA A 54 -29.52 -24.03 12.51
C ALA A 54 -30.98 -23.52 12.33
N ALA A 55 -31.84 -23.74 13.33
CA ALA A 55 -33.20 -23.21 13.32
C ALA A 55 -33.22 -21.67 13.43
N VAL A 56 -32.37 -21.08 14.27
CA VAL A 56 -32.22 -19.61 14.36
C VAL A 56 -31.71 -19.03 13.05
N LEU A 57 -30.69 -19.66 12.44
CA LEU A 57 -30.16 -19.24 11.14
C LEU A 57 -31.23 -19.33 10.06
N ARG A 58 -31.98 -20.43 9.97
CA ARG A 58 -33.08 -20.58 9.01
C ARG A 58 -34.12 -19.48 9.17
N ASN A 59 -34.62 -19.26 10.39
CA ASN A 59 -35.64 -18.23 10.65
C ASN A 59 -35.11 -16.82 10.34
N TRP A 60 -33.85 -16.55 10.67
CA TRP A 60 -33.20 -15.29 10.33
C TRP A 60 -33.06 -15.11 8.81
N ILE A 61 -32.63 -16.14 8.08
CA ILE A 61 -32.50 -16.14 6.61
C ILE A 61 -33.86 -15.95 5.96
N GLU A 62 -34.90 -16.66 6.40
CA GLU A 62 -36.27 -16.50 5.91
C GLU A 62 -36.76 -15.07 6.12
N ALA A 63 -36.55 -14.50 7.32
CA ALA A 63 -36.86 -13.09 7.57
C ALA A 63 -36.02 -12.14 6.69
N GLN A 64 -34.77 -12.50 6.38
CA GLN A 64 -33.94 -11.71 5.49
C GLN A 64 -34.42 -11.78 4.03
N LEU A 65 -34.93 -12.93 3.55
CA LEU A 65 -35.39 -13.12 2.17
C LEU A 65 -36.80 -12.53 1.91
N GLN A 66 -37.63 -12.42 2.95
CA GLN A 66 -38.98 -11.83 2.86
C GLN A 66 -38.97 -10.29 2.86
N ALA A 67 -37.83 -9.64 3.14
CA ALA A 67 -37.72 -8.18 3.13
C ALA A 67 -37.56 -7.62 1.69
N PRO A 68 -38.30 -6.56 1.31
CA PRO A 68 -38.26 -6.02 -0.05
C PRO A 68 -36.88 -5.49 -0.43
N GLY A 69 -36.44 -5.76 -1.66
CA GLY A 69 -35.18 -5.24 -2.23
C GLY A 69 -33.94 -6.12 -2.05
N ARG A 70 -34.09 -7.43 -1.78
CA ARG A 70 -32.97 -8.32 -1.47
C ARG A 70 -32.83 -9.47 -2.46
N THR A 71 -31.60 -9.70 -2.92
CA THR A 71 -31.30 -10.61 -4.06
C THR A 71 -30.02 -11.44 -3.87
N ALA A 72 -29.39 -11.42 -2.69
CA ALA A 72 -28.21 -12.25 -2.42
C ALA A 72 -28.58 -13.75 -2.36
N PRO A 73 -27.70 -14.66 -2.84
CA PRO A 73 -27.95 -16.10 -2.80
C PRO A 73 -27.98 -16.61 -1.36
N VAL A 74 -28.75 -17.67 -1.11
CA VAL A 74 -28.98 -18.23 0.23
C VAL A 74 -27.66 -18.63 0.90
N SER A 75 -26.71 -19.16 0.12
CA SER A 75 -25.36 -19.50 0.57
C SER A 75 -24.59 -18.32 1.17
N SER A 76 -24.81 -17.10 0.67
CA SER A 76 -24.16 -15.90 1.22
C SER A 76 -24.71 -15.60 2.62
N TYR A 77 -26.03 -15.61 2.80
CA TYR A 77 -26.62 -15.41 4.13
C TYR A 77 -26.18 -16.47 5.13
N VAL A 78 -26.09 -17.74 4.71
CA VAL A 78 -25.60 -18.83 5.56
C VAL A 78 -24.14 -18.59 5.95
N TYR A 79 -23.26 -18.29 4.99
CA TYR A 79 -21.86 -18.00 5.27
C TYR A 79 -21.70 -16.84 6.26
N HIS A 80 -22.42 -15.74 6.05
CA HIS A 80 -22.33 -14.56 6.90
C HIS A 80 -22.85 -14.79 8.32
N ALA A 81 -23.96 -15.51 8.48
CA ALA A 81 -24.47 -15.83 9.81
C ALA A 81 -23.50 -16.73 10.60
N VAL A 82 -22.92 -17.74 9.95
CA VAL A 82 -21.92 -18.61 10.57
C VAL A 82 -20.64 -17.83 10.90
N LYS A 83 -20.18 -16.96 10.00
CA LYS A 83 -19.01 -16.09 10.25
C LYS A 83 -19.25 -15.13 11.42
N LYS A 84 -20.44 -14.53 11.53
CA LYS A 84 -20.80 -13.67 12.68
C LYS A 84 -20.78 -14.43 14.01
N LEU A 85 -21.27 -15.66 14.04
CA LEU A 85 -21.18 -16.49 15.25
C LEU A 85 -19.71 -16.81 15.60
N HIS A 86 -18.89 -17.13 14.61
CA HIS A 86 -17.46 -17.36 14.81
C HIS A 86 -16.73 -16.10 15.29
N HIS A 87 -17.13 -14.91 14.84
CA HIS A 87 -16.54 -13.64 15.24
C HIS A 87 -16.61 -13.38 16.76
N LEU A 88 -17.60 -13.94 17.47
CA LEU A 88 -17.70 -13.83 18.92
C LEU A 88 -16.53 -14.54 19.64
N ALA A 89 -15.96 -15.58 19.03
CA ALA A 89 -14.74 -16.23 19.51
C ALA A 89 -13.48 -15.41 19.20
N GLU A 90 -13.40 -14.79 18.02
CA GLU A 90 -12.27 -13.90 17.67
C GLU A 90 -12.18 -12.70 18.62
N LEU A 91 -13.32 -12.15 19.03
CA LEU A 91 -13.40 -11.06 20.00
C LEU A 91 -13.12 -11.51 21.45
N ARG A 92 -12.84 -12.81 21.68
CA ARG A 92 -12.64 -13.44 23.00
C ARG A 92 -13.83 -13.27 23.95
N VAL A 93 -15.03 -13.13 23.39
CA VAL A 93 -16.28 -12.95 24.14
C VAL A 93 -16.90 -14.31 24.48
N VAL A 94 -16.61 -15.34 23.68
CA VAL A 94 -16.99 -16.74 23.91
C VAL A 94 -15.75 -17.63 23.75
N ASP A 95 -15.69 -18.76 24.47
CA ASP A 95 -14.57 -19.71 24.37
C ASP A 95 -14.32 -20.16 22.93
N ALA A 96 -13.12 -19.90 22.42
CA ALA A 96 -12.79 -20.10 21.02
C ALA A 96 -12.84 -21.57 20.60
N LYS A 97 -12.42 -22.49 21.49
CA LYS A 97 -12.40 -23.93 21.21
C LYS A 97 -13.81 -24.53 21.20
N ALA A 98 -14.70 -24.06 22.06
CA ALA A 98 -16.10 -24.45 22.08
C ALA A 98 -16.84 -23.90 20.85
N MET A 99 -16.64 -22.62 20.51
CA MET A 99 -17.27 -22.00 19.33
C MET A 99 -16.78 -22.63 18.02
N ALA A 100 -15.49 -22.92 17.86
CA ALA A 100 -14.97 -23.56 16.65
C ALA A 100 -15.59 -24.95 16.41
N ARG A 101 -15.70 -25.77 17.47
CA ARG A 101 -16.39 -27.07 17.40
C ARG A 101 -17.86 -26.91 17.03
N TYR A 102 -18.54 -25.97 17.67
CA TYR A 102 -19.94 -25.68 17.41
C TYR A 102 -20.19 -25.23 15.97
N VAL A 103 -19.38 -24.30 15.45
CA VAL A 103 -19.45 -23.79 14.07
C VAL A 103 -19.17 -24.90 13.05
N ALA A 104 -18.22 -25.79 13.32
CA ALA A 104 -17.93 -26.92 12.43
C ALA A 104 -19.13 -27.89 12.32
N GLU A 105 -19.80 -28.19 13.43
CA GLU A 105 -21.00 -29.03 13.43
C GLU A 105 -22.22 -28.31 12.84
N LEU A 106 -22.42 -27.04 13.17
CA LEU A 106 -23.48 -26.19 12.61
C LEU A 106 -23.37 -26.11 11.09
N SER A 107 -22.15 -25.91 10.57
CA SER A 107 -21.85 -25.83 9.13
C SER A 107 -22.33 -27.06 8.36
N ARG A 108 -22.19 -28.28 8.93
CA ARG A 108 -22.69 -29.52 8.29
C ARG A 108 -24.20 -29.57 8.14
N ILE A 109 -24.93 -28.88 9.03
CA ILE A 109 -26.38 -28.81 9.03
C ILE A 109 -26.86 -27.70 8.09
N VAL A 110 -26.31 -26.48 8.21
CA VAL A 110 -26.82 -25.30 7.50
C VAL A 110 -26.49 -25.28 6.01
N VAL A 111 -25.49 -26.04 5.55
CA VAL A 111 -25.24 -26.22 4.11
C VAL A 111 -26.45 -26.81 3.39
N ARG A 112 -27.24 -27.67 4.06
CA ARG A 112 -28.44 -28.27 3.49
C ARG A 112 -29.60 -27.27 3.35
N LEU A 113 -29.46 -26.06 3.88
CA LEU A 113 -30.43 -24.97 3.68
C LEU A 113 -30.27 -24.30 2.30
N CYS A 114 -29.18 -24.58 1.58
CA CYS A 114 -28.89 -23.99 0.27
C CYS A 114 -29.28 -24.92 -0.90
N PRO A 115 -29.65 -24.38 -2.08
CA PRO A 115 -29.86 -25.16 -3.30
C PRO A 115 -28.63 -25.99 -3.67
N GLU A 116 -28.82 -27.15 -4.29
CA GLU A 116 -27.73 -28.13 -4.56
C GLU A 116 -26.53 -27.53 -5.30
N GLY A 117 -26.77 -26.61 -6.25
CA GLY A 117 -25.72 -25.92 -7.00
C GLY A 117 -24.79 -25.01 -6.17
N GLU A 118 -25.23 -24.55 -5.00
CA GLU A 118 -24.47 -23.63 -4.13
C GLU A 118 -23.75 -24.35 -2.98
N GLN A 119 -24.08 -25.62 -2.72
CA GLN A 119 -23.60 -26.33 -1.53
C GLN A 119 -22.10 -26.62 -1.56
N THR A 120 -21.53 -26.90 -2.73
CA THR A 120 -20.11 -27.25 -2.87
C THR A 120 -19.21 -26.05 -2.58
N ASP A 121 -19.52 -24.89 -3.14
CA ASP A 121 -18.81 -23.64 -2.88
C ASP A 121 -18.97 -23.19 -1.41
N LEU A 122 -20.18 -23.30 -0.86
CA LEU A 122 -20.43 -22.97 0.54
C LEU A 122 -19.63 -23.88 1.51
N ARG A 123 -19.52 -25.19 1.24
CA ARG A 123 -18.68 -26.10 2.06
C ARG A 123 -17.23 -25.64 2.09
N LEU A 124 -16.69 -25.26 0.93
CA LEU A 124 -15.33 -24.74 0.83
C LEU A 124 -15.19 -23.44 1.64
N LYS A 125 -16.11 -22.49 1.49
CA LYS A 125 -16.10 -21.22 2.24
C LYS A 125 -16.21 -21.41 3.75
N LEU A 126 -17.09 -22.30 4.23
CA LEU A 126 -17.26 -22.58 5.65
C LEU A 126 -16.06 -23.32 6.26
N SER A 127 -15.38 -24.18 5.50
CA SER A 127 -14.16 -24.87 5.97
C SER A 127 -13.03 -23.91 6.32
N ARG A 128 -12.96 -22.77 5.61
CA ARG A 128 -11.93 -21.72 5.81
C ARG A 128 -12.24 -20.78 6.98
N ILE A 129 -13.45 -20.81 7.57
CA ILE A 129 -13.81 -19.93 8.69
C ILE A 129 -12.97 -20.23 9.94
N ALA A 130 -12.64 -21.51 10.18
CA ALA A 130 -11.82 -21.91 11.33
C ALA A 130 -10.31 -21.65 11.11
N GLU A 131 -9.88 -21.43 9.86
CA GLU A 131 -8.48 -21.24 9.46
C GLU A 131 -8.12 -19.76 9.27
N ALA A 132 -9.10 -18.86 9.17
CA ALA A 132 -8.90 -17.45 8.91
C ALA A 132 -8.87 -16.63 10.20
N GLU A 133 -7.68 -16.15 10.60
CA GLU A 133 -7.59 -15.00 11.50
C GLU A 133 -7.91 -13.71 10.73
N THR A 134 -8.93 -12.97 11.19
CA THR A 134 -9.23 -11.56 10.85
C THR A 134 -9.65 -11.24 9.41
N THR A 135 -10.95 -11.34 9.15
CA THR A 135 -11.66 -10.38 8.28
C THR A 135 -12.98 -9.98 8.93
N LEU A 136 -13.13 -8.70 9.27
CA LEU A 136 -14.39 -8.11 9.76
C LEU A 136 -15.55 -8.56 8.86
N SER A 137 -16.57 -9.18 9.45
CA SER A 137 -17.82 -9.46 8.75
C SER A 137 -18.47 -8.13 8.38
N ALA A 138 -18.69 -7.88 7.10
CA ALA A 138 -19.43 -6.72 6.62
C ALA A 138 -20.84 -6.66 7.26
N PRO A 139 -21.34 -5.48 7.67
CA PRO A 139 -22.74 -5.31 8.07
C PRO A 139 -23.69 -5.95 7.05
N VAL A 140 -24.77 -6.59 7.49
CA VAL A 140 -25.73 -7.25 6.58
C VAL A 140 -26.37 -6.26 5.59
N ALA A 141 -26.38 -4.97 5.93
CA ALA A 141 -26.74 -3.87 5.05
C ALA A 141 -25.83 -3.71 3.82
N LEU A 142 -24.56 -4.16 3.85
CA LEU A 142 -23.63 -4.09 2.72
C LEU A 142 -23.82 -5.24 1.71
N LEU A 143 -24.31 -6.41 2.15
CA LEU A 143 -24.65 -7.53 1.24
C LEU A 143 -25.82 -7.19 0.33
N ASN A 144 -26.75 -6.38 0.82
CA ASN A 144 -27.85 -5.84 0.00
C ASN A 144 -27.38 -4.67 -0.88
N ARG A 145 -26.17 -4.13 -0.67
CA ARG A 145 -25.64 -2.96 -1.37
C ARG A 145 -24.76 -3.31 -2.57
N GLU A 146 -24.23 -4.52 -2.64
CA GLU A 146 -23.56 -5.05 -3.84
C GLU A 146 -24.51 -5.22 -5.04
N MET A 147 -25.84 -5.24 -4.81
CA MET A 147 -26.88 -5.21 -5.84
C MET A 147 -27.74 -3.94 -5.83
N GLY A 148 -27.56 -3.05 -4.84
CA GLY A 148 -28.26 -1.75 -4.76
C GLY A 148 -27.96 -0.83 -5.95
N THR A 149 -26.87 -1.08 -6.66
CA THR A 149 -26.53 -0.43 -7.93
C THR A 149 -27.55 -0.71 -9.04
N ALA A 150 -28.22 -1.87 -9.05
CA ALA A 150 -29.22 -2.21 -10.07
C ALA A 150 -30.63 -1.66 -9.75
N ALA A 151 -30.98 -1.52 -8.48
CA ALA A 151 -32.27 -0.93 -8.06
C ALA A 151 -32.23 0.61 -8.09
N GLU A 152 -31.08 1.23 -7.76
CA GLU A 152 -30.87 2.67 -7.92
C GLU A 152 -30.72 3.06 -9.40
N GLU A 153 -30.15 2.20 -10.24
CA GLU A 153 -30.23 2.35 -11.71
C GLU A 153 -31.67 2.24 -12.23
N ALA A 154 -32.53 1.43 -11.60
CA ALA A 154 -33.94 1.31 -11.98
C ALA A 154 -34.79 2.52 -11.55
N GLU A 155 -34.42 3.20 -10.47
CA GLU A 155 -35.04 4.46 -10.03
C GLU A 155 -34.59 5.64 -10.91
N ILE A 156 -33.32 5.64 -11.35
CA ILE A 156 -32.82 6.51 -12.43
C ILE A 156 -33.58 6.20 -13.74
N LYS A 157 -33.81 4.92 -14.06
CA LYS A 157 -34.56 4.46 -15.25
C LYS A 157 -36.04 4.84 -15.23
N GLN A 158 -36.75 4.74 -14.10
CA GLN A 158 -38.15 5.18 -13.97
C GLN A 158 -38.30 6.70 -13.99
N THR A 159 -37.27 7.43 -13.53
CA THR A 159 -37.22 8.89 -13.63
C THR A 159 -36.88 9.36 -15.06
N LEU A 160 -36.07 8.59 -15.80
CA LEU A 160 -35.74 8.77 -17.21
C LEU A 160 -36.90 8.41 -18.15
N GLU A 161 -37.60 7.29 -17.92
CA GLU A 161 -38.74 6.83 -18.75
C GLU A 161 -39.94 7.80 -18.70
N ARG A 162 -40.07 8.60 -17.62
CA ARG A 162 -41.10 9.66 -17.52
C ARG A 162 -40.80 10.92 -18.33
N ARG A 163 -39.62 11.04 -18.96
CA ARG A 163 -39.24 12.19 -19.80
C ARG A 163 -38.88 11.84 -21.24
N ILE A 164 -38.99 10.56 -21.64
CA ILE A 164 -38.75 10.12 -23.01
C ILE A 164 -40.08 10.13 -23.78
N GLU A 165 -40.50 11.32 -24.16
CA GLU A 165 -41.28 11.57 -25.38
C GLU A 165 -40.75 12.89 -25.94
N ASP A 166 -39.62 12.85 -26.64
CA ASP A 166 -39.49 13.35 -28.01
C ASP A 166 -38.04 13.24 -28.50
N VAL A 167 -37.89 13.24 -29.83
CA VAL A 167 -36.64 13.34 -30.61
C VAL A 167 -35.95 12.02 -30.97
N SER A 168 -36.52 11.35 -31.96
CA SER A 168 -35.75 10.57 -32.93
C SER A 168 -35.32 11.45 -34.10
N ARG A 169 -34.04 11.40 -34.48
CA ARG A 169 -33.58 11.72 -35.85
C ARG A 169 -32.57 10.68 -36.33
N PRO A 170 -32.65 10.21 -37.59
CA PRO A 170 -31.73 9.23 -38.14
C PRO A 170 -30.44 9.89 -38.65
N SER A 171 -29.30 9.38 -38.20
CA SER A 171 -27.96 9.66 -38.74
C SER A 171 -27.58 8.57 -39.77
N ALA A 172 -26.84 8.96 -40.81
CA ALA A 172 -26.54 8.18 -42.00
C ALA A 172 -25.68 6.92 -41.73
N GLY A 173 -25.78 5.94 -42.62
CA GLY A 173 -25.16 4.61 -42.46
C GLY A 173 -23.64 4.64 -42.19
N PRO A 174 -23.12 3.71 -41.36
CA PRO A 174 -21.76 3.77 -40.87
C PRO A 174 -20.72 3.45 -41.96
N PRO A 175 -19.55 4.11 -41.95
CA PRO A 175 -18.44 3.78 -42.83
C PRO A 175 -17.88 2.35 -42.56
N PRO A 176 -17.17 1.75 -43.54
CA PRO A 176 -16.55 0.43 -43.38
C PRO A 176 -15.44 0.46 -42.31
N ALA A 177 -15.30 -0.65 -41.59
CA ALA A 177 -14.22 -0.87 -40.62
C ALA A 177 -12.85 -0.93 -41.33
N SER A 178 -11.76 -0.62 -40.62
CA SER A 178 -10.43 -0.76 -41.19
C SER A 178 -10.10 -2.23 -41.53
N PRO A 179 -9.16 -2.47 -42.48
CA PRO A 179 -8.71 -3.82 -42.82
C PRO A 179 -8.21 -4.60 -41.59
N ARG A 180 -7.51 -3.93 -40.68
CA ARG A 180 -6.97 -4.54 -39.46
C ARG A 180 -8.07 -4.94 -38.48
N LEU A 181 -9.08 -4.07 -38.26
CA LEU A 181 -10.23 -4.42 -37.41
C LEU A 181 -10.99 -5.62 -37.99
N THR A 182 -11.11 -5.70 -39.32
CA THR A 182 -11.76 -6.82 -40.01
C THR A 182 -10.97 -8.12 -39.85
N LEU A 183 -9.64 -8.08 -39.94
CA LEU A 183 -8.79 -9.26 -39.70
C LEU A 183 -8.84 -9.74 -38.24
N LEU A 184 -8.92 -8.82 -37.28
CA LEU A 184 -9.10 -9.18 -35.86
C LEU A 184 -10.48 -9.82 -35.61
N MET A 185 -11.54 -9.29 -36.23
CA MET A 185 -12.87 -9.92 -36.18
C MET A 185 -12.86 -11.32 -36.78
N GLY A 186 -12.20 -11.53 -37.93
CA GLY A 186 -12.03 -12.86 -38.53
C GLY A 186 -11.26 -13.83 -37.62
N ARG A 187 -10.23 -13.36 -36.91
CA ARG A 187 -9.52 -14.19 -35.92
C ARG A 187 -10.41 -14.56 -34.73
N MET A 188 -11.26 -13.65 -34.27
CA MET A 188 -12.21 -13.94 -33.18
C MET A 188 -13.14 -15.09 -33.55
N ASP A 189 -13.63 -15.12 -34.79
CA ASP A 189 -14.48 -16.21 -35.29
C ASP A 189 -13.71 -17.55 -35.35
N GLU A 190 -12.44 -17.53 -35.77
CA GLU A 190 -11.58 -18.72 -35.80
C GLU A 190 -11.30 -19.30 -34.40
N VAL A 191 -10.92 -18.45 -33.43
CA VAL A 191 -10.62 -18.86 -32.05
C VAL A 191 -11.85 -19.47 -31.39
N ARG A 192 -13.05 -18.95 -31.68
CA ARG A 192 -14.32 -19.47 -31.17
C ARG A 192 -14.77 -20.76 -31.84
N ALA A 193 -14.43 -20.95 -33.11
CA ALA A 193 -14.73 -22.18 -33.85
C ALA A 193 -13.82 -23.36 -33.44
N ALA A 194 -12.68 -23.10 -32.80
CA ALA A 194 -11.75 -24.12 -32.35
C ALA A 194 -12.28 -24.91 -31.13
N PRO A 195 -12.31 -26.27 -31.16
CA PRO A 195 -12.79 -27.07 -30.05
C PRO A 195 -11.74 -27.20 -28.92
N GLY A 196 -11.97 -26.56 -27.77
CA GLY A 196 -11.14 -26.75 -26.56
C GLY A 196 -11.65 -26.02 -25.31
N LYS A 197 -11.67 -26.71 -24.15
CA LYS A 197 -12.03 -26.14 -22.83
C LYS A 197 -10.76 -25.63 -22.13
N GLY A 198 -10.66 -24.33 -21.86
CA GLY A 198 -9.62 -23.74 -21.00
C GLY A 198 -9.04 -22.42 -21.53
N PRO A 199 -7.95 -22.44 -22.33
CA PRO A 199 -7.21 -21.23 -22.77
C PRO A 199 -7.96 -20.34 -23.77
N ALA A 200 -9.08 -20.82 -24.33
CA ALA A 200 -9.89 -20.06 -25.29
C ALA A 200 -10.51 -18.78 -24.69
N ASP A 201 -10.80 -18.76 -23.39
CA ASP A 201 -11.42 -17.58 -22.73
C ASP A 201 -10.43 -16.42 -22.58
N GLU A 202 -9.16 -16.71 -22.27
CA GLU A 202 -8.13 -15.69 -22.09
C GLU A 202 -7.72 -15.05 -23.43
N GLU A 203 -7.52 -15.88 -24.45
CA GLU A 203 -7.22 -15.42 -25.81
C GLU A 203 -8.40 -14.62 -26.42
N THR A 204 -9.64 -15.06 -26.16
CA THR A 204 -10.85 -14.33 -26.55
C THR A 204 -10.93 -12.97 -25.87
N GLN A 205 -10.64 -12.88 -24.57
CA GLN A 205 -10.62 -11.62 -23.84
C GLN A 205 -9.48 -10.68 -24.31
N GLU A 206 -8.32 -11.22 -24.67
CA GLU A 206 -7.22 -10.44 -25.23
C GLU A 206 -7.58 -9.84 -26.60
N LEU A 207 -8.12 -10.66 -27.51
CA LEU A 207 -8.62 -10.21 -28.81
C LEU A 207 -9.73 -9.16 -28.67
N ALA A 208 -10.64 -9.35 -27.72
CA ALA A 208 -11.69 -8.40 -27.38
C ALA A 208 -11.13 -7.02 -26.99
N ALA A 209 -10.18 -6.98 -26.05
CA ALA A 209 -9.53 -5.75 -25.61
C ALA A 209 -8.84 -5.01 -26.77
N ARG A 210 -8.19 -5.76 -27.67
CA ARG A 210 -7.51 -5.20 -28.85
C ARG A 210 -8.48 -4.62 -29.87
N MET A 211 -9.60 -5.30 -30.13
CA MET A 211 -10.65 -4.78 -31.01
C MET A 211 -11.26 -3.48 -30.47
N VAL A 212 -11.53 -3.41 -29.15
CA VAL A 212 -12.03 -2.20 -28.50
C VAL A 212 -11.02 -1.06 -28.60
N THR A 213 -9.75 -1.33 -28.31
CA THR A 213 -8.66 -0.34 -28.39
C THR A 213 -8.55 0.23 -29.80
N LYS A 214 -8.60 -0.65 -30.82
CA LYS A 214 -8.54 -0.24 -32.23
C LYS A 214 -9.76 0.58 -32.64
N ALA A 215 -10.96 0.15 -32.25
CA ALA A 215 -12.20 0.87 -32.53
C ALA A 215 -12.19 2.28 -31.92
N ALA A 216 -11.74 2.42 -30.67
CA ALA A 216 -11.59 3.72 -30.01
C ALA A 216 -10.55 4.63 -30.69
N ALA A 217 -9.43 4.06 -31.15
CA ALA A 217 -8.39 4.81 -31.83
C ALA A 217 -8.84 5.36 -33.20
N GLU A 218 -9.64 4.58 -33.94
CA GLU A 218 -10.11 4.91 -35.30
C GLU A 218 -11.35 5.80 -35.32
N ALA A 219 -12.17 5.79 -34.26
CA ALA A 219 -13.39 6.57 -34.18
C ALA A 219 -13.11 8.09 -34.26
N ARG A 220 -13.81 8.77 -35.16
CA ARG A 220 -13.73 10.24 -35.32
C ARG A 220 -14.78 11.00 -34.52
N ASP A 221 -15.88 10.34 -34.19
CA ASP A 221 -17.03 10.88 -33.48
C ASP A 221 -17.72 9.79 -32.64
N ALA A 222 -18.68 10.21 -31.82
CA ALA A 222 -19.44 9.35 -30.91
C ALA A 222 -20.22 8.25 -31.67
N ASP A 223 -20.85 8.61 -32.80
CA ASP A 223 -21.66 7.69 -33.61
C ASP A 223 -20.82 6.54 -34.18
N GLN A 224 -19.61 6.83 -34.66
CA GLN A 224 -18.67 5.84 -35.19
C GLN A 224 -18.16 4.90 -34.10
N LEU A 225 -17.84 5.43 -32.93
CA LEU A 225 -17.43 4.62 -31.79
C LEU A 225 -18.56 3.68 -31.38
N GLU A 226 -19.77 4.20 -31.21
CA GLU A 226 -20.93 3.42 -30.79
C GLU A 226 -21.32 2.35 -31.82
N SER A 227 -21.24 2.69 -33.11
CA SER A 227 -21.44 1.72 -34.19
C SER A 227 -20.41 0.58 -34.15
N SER A 228 -19.14 0.91 -33.88
CA SER A 228 -18.06 -0.08 -33.79
C SER A 228 -18.23 -0.97 -32.57
N LEU A 229 -18.54 -0.39 -31.40
CA LEU A 229 -18.85 -1.14 -30.18
C LEU A 229 -20.09 -2.02 -30.37
N ALA A 230 -21.15 -1.53 -31.03
CA ALA A 230 -22.35 -2.31 -31.33
C ALA A 230 -22.06 -3.50 -32.27
N LYS A 231 -21.16 -3.36 -33.24
CA LYS A 231 -20.69 -4.49 -34.08
C LYS A 231 -19.96 -5.53 -33.23
N LEU A 232 -19.10 -5.10 -32.31
CA LEU A 232 -18.41 -5.99 -31.38
C LEU A 232 -19.38 -6.70 -30.41
N ARG A 233 -20.44 -6.04 -29.96
CA ARG A 233 -21.53 -6.67 -29.18
C ARG A 233 -22.24 -7.77 -29.97
N LYS A 234 -22.56 -7.52 -31.24
CA LYS A 234 -23.22 -8.50 -32.13
C LYS A 234 -22.38 -9.76 -32.37
N LEU A 235 -21.05 -9.65 -32.28
CA LEU A 235 -20.13 -10.79 -32.33
C LEU A 235 -20.14 -11.62 -31.02
N GLY A 236 -21.12 -11.48 -30.13
CA GLY A 236 -21.27 -12.35 -28.97
C GLY A 236 -20.27 -12.09 -27.86
N MET A 237 -19.78 -10.86 -27.74
CA MET A 237 -19.23 -10.40 -26.47
C MET A 237 -20.42 -10.10 -25.55
N GLU A 238 -20.43 -10.63 -24.32
CA GLU A 238 -21.59 -10.64 -23.41
C GLU A 238 -22.41 -9.32 -23.37
N PRO A 239 -23.72 -9.39 -23.03
CA PRO A 239 -24.58 -8.21 -22.87
C PRO A 239 -24.13 -7.19 -21.80
N ASN A 240 -23.07 -7.50 -21.04
CA ASN A 240 -22.49 -6.64 -20.00
C ASN A 240 -21.16 -5.96 -20.42
N LEU A 241 -20.90 -5.83 -21.73
CA LEU A 241 -19.66 -5.23 -22.23
C LEU A 241 -19.39 -3.86 -21.60
N ASP A 242 -20.43 -3.03 -21.46
CA ASP A 242 -20.29 -1.66 -20.93
C ASP A 242 -19.73 -1.69 -19.49
N ARG A 243 -20.28 -2.54 -18.61
CA ARG A 243 -19.81 -2.70 -17.21
C ARG A 243 -18.44 -3.38 -17.05
N ARG A 244 -17.95 -4.09 -18.06
CA ARG A 244 -16.68 -4.85 -18.00
C ARG A 244 -15.58 -4.30 -18.90
N LEU A 245 -15.88 -3.30 -19.73
CA LEU A 245 -14.96 -2.75 -20.74
C LEU A 245 -13.67 -2.24 -20.08
N PHE A 246 -13.82 -1.36 -19.09
CA PHE A 246 -12.68 -0.78 -18.38
C PHE A 246 -11.91 -1.81 -17.57
N ARG A 247 -12.60 -2.79 -16.95
CA ARG A 247 -11.95 -3.91 -16.25
C ARG A 247 -11.11 -4.76 -17.20
N MET A 248 -11.66 -5.11 -18.35
CA MET A 248 -10.97 -5.89 -19.38
C MET A 248 -9.74 -5.13 -19.93
N LEU A 249 -9.88 -3.83 -20.21
CA LEU A 249 -8.76 -3.02 -20.65
C LEU A 249 -7.70 -2.88 -19.54
N ALA A 250 -8.11 -2.74 -18.29
CA ALA A 250 -7.24 -2.60 -17.12
C ALA A 250 -6.39 -3.85 -16.86
N GLN A 251 -7.00 -5.04 -16.90
CA GLN A 251 -6.32 -6.33 -16.73
C GLN A 251 -5.23 -6.61 -17.79
N ARG A 252 -5.27 -5.89 -18.92
CA ARG A 252 -4.27 -6.01 -19.99
C ARG A 252 -3.23 -4.91 -19.96
N MET A 253 -3.33 -3.95 -19.05
CA MET A 253 -2.29 -2.94 -18.87
C MET A 253 -1.08 -3.58 -18.21
N PRO A 254 0.14 -3.29 -18.68
CA PRO A 254 1.33 -3.68 -17.95
C PRO A 254 1.39 -2.94 -16.60
N GLU A 255 1.95 -3.58 -15.56
CA GLU A 255 2.17 -2.97 -14.22
C GLU A 255 3.33 -1.96 -14.21
N TRP A 256 3.46 -1.16 -15.26
CA TRP A 256 4.56 -0.21 -15.38
C TRP A 256 4.27 1.06 -14.62
N GLU A 257 5.16 1.43 -13.69
CA GLU A 257 5.13 2.73 -13.04
C GLU A 257 5.91 3.74 -13.89
N VAL A 258 5.21 4.68 -14.54
CA VAL A 258 5.81 5.75 -15.34
C VAL A 258 5.26 7.08 -14.87
N ASP A 259 6.14 8.00 -14.50
CA ASP A 259 5.76 9.34 -14.07
C ASP A 259 5.41 10.22 -15.28
N LEU A 260 4.16 10.10 -15.71
CA LEU A 260 3.63 10.82 -16.88
C LEU A 260 3.50 12.33 -16.65
N GLU A 261 3.62 12.85 -15.42
CA GLU A 261 3.54 14.31 -15.14
C GLU A 261 4.72 15.09 -15.73
N ARG A 262 5.84 14.40 -15.98
CA ARG A 262 7.07 14.99 -16.54
C ARG A 262 7.15 14.89 -18.06
N ALA A 263 6.16 14.25 -18.68
CA ALA A 263 6.06 14.12 -20.13
C ALA A 263 5.80 15.51 -20.76
N LYS A 264 6.43 15.79 -21.89
CA LYS A 264 6.24 17.07 -22.60
C LYS A 264 4.90 17.04 -23.37
N PRO A 265 4.27 18.20 -23.62
CA PRO A 265 3.13 18.28 -24.52
C PRO A 265 3.51 17.72 -25.91
N GLY A 266 2.81 16.67 -26.35
CA GLY A 266 3.15 15.87 -27.54
C GLY A 266 3.50 14.40 -27.24
N ASP A 267 3.91 14.09 -26.01
CA ASP A 267 4.15 12.72 -25.53
C ASP A 267 2.83 11.95 -25.24
N GLU A 268 1.67 12.59 -25.43
CA GLU A 268 0.33 12.00 -25.25
C GLU A 268 0.11 10.77 -26.15
N ALA A 269 0.77 10.71 -27.31
CA ALA A 269 0.77 9.54 -28.20
C ALA A 269 1.55 8.34 -27.64
N ALA A 270 2.37 8.54 -26.60
CA ALA A 270 3.12 7.52 -25.87
C ALA A 270 2.44 7.10 -24.55
N VAL A 271 1.32 7.73 -24.19
CA VAL A 271 0.42 7.20 -23.14
C VAL A 271 -0.14 5.90 -23.70
N GLY A 272 0.10 4.79 -22.99
CA GLY A 272 -0.19 3.45 -23.52
C GLY A 272 -1.58 3.37 -24.17
N ARG A 273 -1.68 2.72 -25.34
CA ARG A 273 -2.87 2.76 -26.22
C ARG A 273 -4.16 2.37 -25.51
N LEU A 274 -4.07 1.49 -24.50
CA LEU A 274 -5.18 1.11 -23.64
C LEU A 274 -5.74 2.29 -22.84
N LEU A 275 -4.89 3.12 -22.23
CA LEU A 275 -5.30 4.33 -21.50
C LEU A 275 -5.86 5.38 -22.45
N GLN A 276 -5.27 5.54 -23.64
CA GLN A 276 -5.80 6.44 -24.66
C GLN A 276 -7.18 5.98 -25.16
N ALA A 277 -7.39 4.67 -25.31
CA ALA A 277 -8.70 4.12 -25.65
C ALA A 277 -9.71 4.40 -24.53
N MET A 278 -9.35 4.14 -23.26
CA MET A 278 -10.21 4.46 -22.11
C MET A 278 -10.60 5.95 -22.09
N HIS A 279 -9.63 6.85 -22.29
CA HIS A 279 -9.86 8.30 -22.38
C HIS A 279 -10.85 8.63 -23.49
N ARG A 280 -10.63 8.14 -24.72
CA ARG A 280 -11.52 8.40 -25.86
C ARG A 280 -12.92 7.82 -25.66
N ILE A 281 -13.05 6.65 -25.04
CA ILE A 281 -14.35 6.04 -24.73
C ILE A 281 -15.19 6.97 -23.84
N VAL A 282 -14.58 7.60 -22.84
CA VAL A 282 -15.28 8.58 -21.98
C VAL A 282 -15.49 9.91 -22.72
N ALA A 283 -14.47 10.43 -23.38
CA ALA A 283 -14.49 11.75 -24.02
C ALA A 283 -15.41 11.83 -25.26
N MET A 284 -15.68 10.71 -25.93
CA MET A 284 -16.56 10.60 -27.11
C MET A 284 -17.97 10.11 -26.76
N ALA A 285 -18.40 10.23 -25.49
CA ALA A 285 -19.78 9.93 -25.12
C ALA A 285 -20.77 10.83 -25.89
N GLY A 286 -21.92 10.28 -26.30
CA GLY A 286 -22.93 11.00 -27.06
C GLY A 286 -23.73 12.00 -26.22
N SER A 287 -23.69 11.87 -24.89
CA SER A 287 -24.31 12.78 -23.94
C SER A 287 -23.46 12.95 -22.67
N SER A 288 -23.74 14.02 -21.90
CA SER A 288 -23.10 14.26 -20.61
C SER A 288 -23.39 13.15 -19.59
N GLU A 289 -24.61 12.59 -19.63
CA GLU A 289 -25.04 11.48 -18.75
C GLU A 289 -24.30 10.18 -19.07
N GLU A 290 -24.09 9.90 -20.35
CA GLU A 290 -23.28 8.76 -20.77
C GLU A 290 -21.79 8.96 -20.41
N GLY A 291 -21.28 10.17 -20.58
CA GLY A 291 -19.91 10.53 -20.21
C GLY A 291 -19.64 10.32 -18.71
N ILE A 292 -20.56 10.74 -17.83
CA ILE A 292 -20.41 10.52 -16.39
C ILE A 292 -20.55 9.04 -16.00
N GLN A 293 -21.41 8.29 -16.67
CA GLN A 293 -21.55 6.85 -16.45
C GLN A 293 -20.25 6.10 -16.80
N ARG A 294 -19.71 6.34 -18.01
CA ARG A 294 -18.43 5.75 -18.45
C ARG A 294 -17.27 6.17 -17.55
N PHE A 295 -17.24 7.43 -17.12
CA PHE A 295 -16.27 7.92 -16.13
C PHE A 295 -16.37 7.16 -14.80
N SER A 296 -17.58 6.95 -14.29
CA SER A 296 -17.83 6.20 -13.06
C SER A 296 -17.33 4.75 -13.19
N GLU A 297 -17.65 4.07 -14.29
CA GLU A 297 -17.19 2.71 -14.56
C GLU A 297 -15.67 2.59 -14.59
N MET A 298 -14.97 3.56 -15.19
CA MET A 298 -13.52 3.62 -15.21
C MET A 298 -12.94 3.80 -13.80
N VAL A 299 -13.51 4.68 -12.97
CA VAL A 299 -13.09 4.87 -11.58
C VAL A 299 -13.29 3.59 -10.75
N TYR A 300 -14.41 2.90 -10.91
CA TYR A 300 -14.65 1.63 -10.20
C TYR A 300 -13.69 0.53 -10.66
N ALA A 301 -13.39 0.43 -11.96
CA ALA A 301 -12.38 -0.50 -12.46
C ALA A 301 -10.98 -0.20 -11.91
N ALA A 302 -10.61 1.09 -11.76
CA ALA A 302 -9.36 1.48 -11.12
C ALA A 302 -9.30 1.06 -9.64
N ILE A 303 -10.42 1.21 -8.91
CA ILE A 303 -10.55 0.75 -7.51
C ILE A 303 -10.41 -0.78 -7.41
N GLU A 304 -10.99 -1.52 -8.35
CA GLU A 304 -10.84 -2.98 -8.41
C GLU A 304 -9.37 -3.38 -8.58
N GLN A 305 -8.64 -2.76 -9.52
CA GLN A 305 -7.21 -3.01 -9.70
C GLN A 305 -6.40 -2.65 -8.43
N PHE A 306 -6.73 -1.54 -7.77
CA PHE A 306 -6.12 -1.19 -6.49
C PHE A 306 -6.39 -2.24 -5.42
N ASN A 307 -7.63 -2.73 -5.35
CA ASN A 307 -8.07 -3.71 -4.36
C ASN A 307 -7.43 -5.09 -4.58
N GLU A 308 -7.16 -5.45 -5.84
CA GLU A 308 -6.50 -6.70 -6.26
C GLU A 308 -4.97 -6.65 -6.04
N GLY A 309 -4.40 -5.47 -5.78
CA GLY A 309 -2.97 -5.31 -5.50
C GLY A 309 -2.19 -4.61 -6.61
N HIS A 310 -2.83 -4.31 -7.74
CA HIS A 310 -2.24 -3.71 -8.93
C HIS A 310 -2.17 -2.17 -8.82
N LEU A 311 -1.36 -1.67 -7.88
CA LEU A 311 -1.27 -0.24 -7.54
C LEU A 311 -0.91 0.66 -8.74
N ALA A 312 0.05 0.24 -9.57
CA ALA A 312 0.51 1.00 -10.73
C ALA A 312 -0.60 1.21 -11.77
N GLN A 313 -1.33 0.14 -12.07
CA GLN A 313 -2.46 0.15 -13.01
C GLN A 313 -3.59 1.06 -12.50
N ALA A 314 -3.93 0.95 -11.22
CA ALA A 314 -4.94 1.80 -10.60
C ALA A 314 -4.55 3.28 -10.71
N VAL A 315 -3.31 3.65 -10.40
CA VAL A 315 -2.82 5.03 -10.52
C VAL A 315 -2.92 5.52 -11.97
N ALA A 316 -2.51 4.72 -12.96
CA ALA A 316 -2.57 5.12 -14.35
C ALA A 316 -4.00 5.44 -14.82
N MET A 317 -4.99 4.65 -14.37
CA MET A 317 -6.40 4.90 -14.66
C MET A 317 -6.95 6.13 -13.93
N LEU A 318 -6.58 6.33 -12.66
CA LEU A 318 -7.00 7.51 -11.89
C LEU A 318 -6.38 8.80 -12.44
N ASP A 319 -5.12 8.77 -12.88
CA ASP A 319 -4.46 9.89 -13.56
C ASP A 319 -5.19 10.20 -14.88
N THR A 320 -5.60 9.17 -15.63
CA THR A 320 -6.41 9.33 -16.86
C THR A 320 -7.79 9.93 -16.56
N ALA A 321 -8.44 9.49 -15.47
CA ALA A 321 -9.71 10.06 -15.00
C ALA A 321 -9.55 11.53 -14.62
N GLN A 322 -8.46 11.89 -13.96
CA GLN A 322 -8.17 13.26 -13.55
C GLN A 322 -7.94 14.17 -14.77
N ARG A 323 -7.25 13.71 -15.82
CA ARG A 323 -7.11 14.46 -17.08
C ARG A 323 -8.44 14.75 -17.76
N LEU A 324 -9.37 13.79 -17.78
CA LEU A 324 -10.71 14.01 -18.36
C LEU A 324 -11.49 15.13 -17.64
N ILE A 325 -11.26 15.31 -16.34
CA ILE A 325 -11.84 16.43 -15.57
C ILE A 325 -11.15 17.75 -15.95
N GLU A 326 -9.81 17.76 -16.03
CA GLU A 326 -9.01 18.94 -16.37
C GLU A 326 -9.28 19.46 -17.78
N GLU A 327 -9.44 18.54 -18.74
CA GLU A 327 -9.83 18.81 -20.12
C GLU A 327 -11.32 19.20 -20.27
N LYS A 328 -12.09 19.22 -19.16
CA LYS A 328 -13.54 19.49 -19.13
C LYS A 328 -14.36 18.54 -20.02
N LYS A 329 -13.86 17.32 -20.24
CA LYS A 329 -14.61 16.24 -20.92
C LYS A 329 -15.66 15.61 -20.02
N VAL A 330 -15.46 15.74 -18.70
CA VAL A 330 -16.43 15.37 -17.67
C VAL A 330 -16.67 16.60 -16.80
N ASP A 331 -17.93 16.86 -16.45
CA ASP A 331 -18.28 17.94 -15.53
C ASP A 331 -17.64 17.72 -14.15
N GLY A 332 -16.96 18.74 -13.63
CA GLY A 332 -16.18 18.64 -12.39
C GLY A 332 -17.03 18.38 -11.15
N GLU A 333 -18.27 18.88 -11.11
CA GLU A 333 -19.15 18.68 -9.96
C GLU A 333 -19.75 17.27 -9.96
N LEU A 334 -20.18 16.79 -11.14
CA LEU A 334 -20.60 15.39 -11.30
C LEU A 334 -19.45 14.41 -11.00
N ALA A 335 -18.23 14.71 -11.48
CA ALA A 335 -17.05 13.91 -11.16
C ALA A 335 -16.76 13.88 -9.64
N ARG A 336 -16.92 15.01 -8.94
CA ARG A 336 -16.78 15.07 -7.48
C ARG A 336 -17.79 14.17 -6.76
N ILE A 337 -19.05 14.12 -7.24
CA ILE A 337 -20.07 13.21 -6.70
C ILE A 337 -19.66 11.76 -6.89
N VAL A 338 -19.21 11.39 -8.10
CA VAL A 338 -18.70 10.03 -8.40
C VAL A 338 -17.53 9.67 -7.48
N LYS A 339 -16.52 10.53 -7.36
CA LYS A 339 -15.35 10.33 -6.48
C LYS A 339 -15.77 10.11 -5.02
N THR A 340 -16.72 10.91 -4.53
CA THR A 340 -17.24 10.82 -3.16
C THR A 340 -18.01 9.51 -2.92
N ARG A 341 -18.77 9.03 -3.91
CA ARG A 341 -19.48 7.75 -3.82
C ARG A 341 -18.50 6.57 -3.87
N ALA A 342 -17.56 6.62 -4.81
CA ALA A 342 -16.62 5.55 -5.10
C ALA A 342 -15.59 5.33 -3.99
N GLN A 343 -15.25 6.35 -3.20
CA GLN A 343 -14.27 6.24 -2.10
C GLN A 343 -14.59 5.14 -1.07
N SER A 344 -15.88 4.77 -0.92
CA SER A 344 -16.30 3.70 0.00
C SER A 344 -15.96 2.28 -0.50
N ALA A 345 -15.67 2.13 -1.80
CA ALA A 345 -15.28 0.86 -2.41
C ALA A 345 -13.77 0.59 -2.32
N VAL A 346 -12.97 1.57 -1.87
CA VAL A 346 -11.52 1.40 -1.67
C VAL A 346 -11.28 0.54 -0.43
N ALA A 347 -10.66 -0.63 -0.63
CA ALA A 347 -10.43 -1.60 0.44
C ALA A 347 -9.33 -1.14 1.41
N LEU A 348 -9.61 -1.27 2.71
CA LEU A 348 -8.66 -0.86 3.77
C LEU A 348 -7.43 -1.77 3.88
N GLY A 349 -7.54 -3.04 3.44
CA GLY A 349 -6.44 -4.02 3.48
C GLY A 349 -5.27 -3.59 2.58
N PRO A 350 -5.50 -3.41 1.27
CA PRO A 350 -4.49 -2.88 0.34
C PRO A 350 -3.94 -1.50 0.74
N LEU A 351 -4.79 -0.58 1.23
CA LEU A 351 -4.34 0.70 1.79
C LEU A 351 -3.29 0.51 2.89
N ARG A 352 -3.53 -0.42 3.83
CA ARG A 352 -2.61 -0.73 4.92
C ARG A 352 -1.31 -1.35 4.40
N GLN A 353 -1.41 -2.28 3.46
CA GLN A 353 -0.27 -2.97 2.87
C GLN A 353 0.65 -2.02 2.09
N PHE A 354 0.08 -1.11 1.31
CA PHE A 354 0.87 -0.14 0.55
C PHE A 354 1.43 0.96 1.45
N ALA A 355 0.69 1.40 2.48
CA ALA A 355 1.17 2.42 3.42
C ALA A 355 2.34 1.92 4.28
N SER A 356 2.47 0.61 4.55
CA SER A 356 3.63 0.06 5.27
C SER A 356 4.89 -0.07 4.42
N THR A 357 4.81 0.13 3.10
CA THR A 357 5.92 -0.04 2.16
C THR A 357 6.38 1.31 1.63
N ALA A 358 7.49 1.85 2.17
CA ALA A 358 8.00 3.19 1.82
C ALA A 358 8.19 3.41 0.30
N ALA A 359 8.64 2.38 -0.43
CA ALA A 359 8.81 2.45 -1.88
C ALA A 359 7.50 2.73 -2.64
N LYS A 360 6.34 2.31 -2.10
CA LYS A 360 5.02 2.48 -2.73
C LYS A 360 4.34 3.80 -2.37
N HIS A 361 4.94 4.60 -1.47
CA HIS A 361 4.33 5.84 -0.98
C HIS A 361 4.07 6.86 -2.10
N GLY A 362 4.95 6.95 -3.10
CA GLY A 362 4.78 7.87 -4.23
C GLY A 362 3.48 7.61 -5.00
N LEU A 363 3.26 6.37 -5.43
CA LEU A 363 2.05 5.95 -6.13
C LEU A 363 0.81 5.97 -5.25
N LEU A 364 0.92 5.46 -4.02
CA LEU A 364 -0.20 5.47 -3.09
C LEU A 364 -0.72 6.89 -2.86
N ARG A 365 0.18 7.88 -2.77
CA ARG A 365 -0.20 9.29 -2.62
C ARG A 365 -1.11 9.78 -3.75
N LYS A 366 -0.90 9.34 -5.00
CA LYS A 366 -1.79 9.68 -6.14
C LYS A 366 -3.19 9.13 -5.95
N VAL A 367 -3.31 7.87 -5.51
CA VAL A 367 -4.61 7.26 -5.16
C VAL A 367 -5.29 8.03 -4.04
N LEU A 368 -4.56 8.38 -2.98
CA LEU A 368 -5.13 9.11 -1.84
C LEU A 368 -5.61 10.51 -2.23
N TRP A 369 -4.85 11.25 -3.04
CA TRP A 369 -5.26 12.57 -3.55
C TRP A 369 -6.50 12.52 -4.45
N PHE A 370 -6.71 11.40 -5.16
CA PHE A 370 -7.88 11.25 -6.00
C PHE A 370 -9.16 11.23 -5.16
N PHE A 371 -9.19 10.59 -4.00
CA PHE A 371 -10.42 10.48 -3.19
C PHE A 371 -10.46 11.50 -2.04
N PRO A 372 -11.45 12.41 -2.00
CA PRO A 372 -11.48 13.49 -1.01
C PRO A 372 -11.37 13.04 0.46
N ILE A 373 -11.97 11.90 0.82
CA ILE A 373 -11.93 11.36 2.19
C ILE A 373 -10.52 11.00 2.70
N PHE A 374 -9.57 10.78 1.78
CA PHE A 374 -8.19 10.43 2.08
C PHE A 374 -7.25 11.64 1.99
N ASN A 375 -7.75 12.83 1.66
CA ASN A 375 -6.95 14.04 1.66
C ASN A 375 -6.43 14.35 3.07
N PRO A 376 -5.26 15.02 3.20
CA PRO A 376 -4.68 15.31 4.51
C PRO A 376 -5.63 16.03 5.46
N ASP A 377 -6.40 17.02 4.99
CA ASP A 377 -7.35 17.76 5.83
C ASP A 377 -8.46 16.85 6.35
N SER A 378 -9.09 16.06 5.47
CA SER A 378 -10.15 15.13 5.85
C SER A 378 -9.67 14.02 6.78
N LEU A 379 -8.44 13.53 6.59
CA LEU A 379 -7.83 12.58 7.51
C LEU A 379 -7.53 13.20 8.87
N LEU A 380 -7.02 14.44 8.91
CA LEU A 380 -6.74 15.16 10.14
C LEU A 380 -8.04 15.54 10.89
N ASP A 381 -9.11 15.88 10.18
CA ASP A 381 -10.43 16.14 10.78
C ASP A 381 -11.02 14.87 11.39
N ARG A 382 -10.93 13.73 10.68
CA ARG A 382 -11.44 12.44 11.16
C ARG A 382 -10.58 11.82 12.27
N LEU A 383 -9.30 12.18 12.33
CA LEU A 383 -8.39 11.72 13.37
C LEU A 383 -8.78 12.29 14.74
N ASP A 384 -9.41 13.46 14.76
CA ASP A 384 -9.98 14.06 15.96
C ASP A 384 -11.18 13.24 16.45
N GLY A 385 -11.10 12.74 17.68
CA GLY A 385 -12.16 11.92 18.29
C GLY A 385 -12.31 10.49 17.77
N GLU A 386 -11.46 9.96 16.88
CA GLU A 386 -11.59 8.58 16.37
C GLU A 386 -11.42 7.53 17.49
N PRO A 387 -12.47 6.77 17.86
CA PRO A 387 -12.43 5.85 18.99
C PRO A 387 -11.71 4.54 18.67
N LYS A 388 -11.68 4.12 17.39
CA LYS A 388 -11.10 2.82 17.01
C LYS A 388 -9.59 2.95 16.80
N ARG A 389 -8.81 2.31 17.68
CA ARG A 389 -7.34 2.27 17.61
C ARG A 389 -6.81 1.85 16.24
N GLU A 390 -7.41 0.85 15.61
CA GLU A 390 -6.98 0.34 14.30
C GLU A 390 -7.26 1.32 13.16
N THR A 391 -8.40 2.02 13.20
CA THR A 391 -8.72 3.10 12.26
C THR A 391 -7.75 4.26 12.42
N ARG A 392 -7.46 4.66 13.66
CA ARG A 392 -6.48 5.70 13.99
C ARG A 392 -5.10 5.37 13.45
N LYS A 393 -4.60 4.15 13.67
CA LYS A 393 -3.31 3.68 13.13
C LYS A 393 -3.25 3.76 11.61
N LEU A 394 -4.33 3.35 10.92
CA LEU A 394 -4.40 3.44 9.47
C LEU A 394 -4.34 4.91 9.02
N MET A 395 -5.13 5.81 9.63
CA MET A 395 -5.10 7.24 9.31
C MET A 395 -3.71 7.85 9.50
N LEU A 396 -3.02 7.52 10.60
CA LEU A 396 -1.64 7.97 10.84
C LEU A 396 -0.69 7.47 9.74
N SER A 397 -0.81 6.20 9.36
CA SER A 397 0.01 5.62 8.28
C SER A 397 -0.26 6.29 6.93
N LEU A 398 -1.53 6.61 6.63
CA LEU A 398 -1.90 7.34 5.40
C LEU A 398 -1.39 8.80 5.42
N LEU A 399 -1.40 9.47 6.58
CA LEU A 399 -0.84 10.81 6.73
C LEU A 399 0.68 10.83 6.53
N GLU A 400 1.39 9.77 6.96
CA GLU A 400 2.83 9.62 6.73
C GLU A 400 3.20 9.53 5.23
N VAL A 401 2.36 8.89 4.42
CA VAL A 401 2.56 8.75 2.95
C VAL A 401 2.66 10.10 2.24
N TYR A 402 1.95 11.11 2.74
CA TYR A 402 1.97 12.46 2.16
C TYR A 402 3.29 13.21 2.39
N SER A 403 4.11 12.81 3.37
CA SER A 403 5.40 13.44 3.67
C SER A 403 5.26 14.97 3.89
N THR A 404 6.13 15.79 3.30
CA THR A 404 6.23 17.25 3.50
C THR A 404 4.91 18.03 3.39
N PRO A 405 4.05 17.84 2.36
CA PRO A 405 2.73 18.46 2.30
C PRO A 405 1.86 18.29 3.56
N CYS A 406 1.88 17.10 4.17
CA CYS A 406 1.11 16.84 5.38
C CYS A 406 1.73 17.50 6.61
N ARG A 407 3.07 17.56 6.69
CA ARG A 407 3.79 18.18 7.81
C ARG A 407 3.33 19.61 8.08
N ASN A 408 3.18 20.42 7.03
CA ASN A 408 2.75 21.81 7.15
C ASN A 408 1.33 21.94 7.72
N LYS A 409 0.42 21.06 7.28
CA LYS A 409 -0.95 20.99 7.84
C LYS A 409 -0.95 20.52 9.29
N VAL A 410 -0.09 19.56 9.65
CA VAL A 410 0.06 19.12 11.05
C VAL A 410 0.54 20.29 11.94
N LEU A 411 1.51 21.09 11.49
CA LEU A 411 1.96 22.28 12.23
C LEU A 411 0.85 23.32 12.37
N GLU A 412 0.03 23.53 11.34
CA GLU A 412 -1.13 24.42 11.40
C GLU A 412 -2.18 23.93 12.41
N ARG A 413 -2.55 22.64 12.35
CA ARG A 413 -3.50 22.04 13.31
C ARG A 413 -2.98 22.08 14.73
N LEU A 414 -1.68 21.82 14.93
CA LEU A 414 -1.05 21.87 16.25
C LEU A 414 -1.06 23.30 16.83
N ALA A 415 -0.83 24.31 15.99
CA ALA A 415 -1.00 25.71 16.39
C ALA A 415 -2.47 26.04 16.72
N GLY A 416 -3.43 25.49 15.97
CA GLY A 416 -4.86 25.59 16.26
C GLY A 416 -5.23 25.02 17.63
N CYS A 417 -4.69 23.87 18.01
CA CYS A 417 -4.88 23.27 19.33
C CYS A 417 -4.40 24.19 20.48
N LEU A 418 -3.30 24.95 20.29
CA LEU A 418 -2.87 25.96 21.28
C LEU A 418 -3.87 27.10 21.41
N ALA A 419 -4.54 27.46 20.33
CA ALA A 419 -5.62 28.46 20.31
C ALA A 419 -6.99 27.88 20.74
N GLY A 420 -7.04 26.61 21.16
CA GLY A 420 -8.27 25.93 21.61
C GLY A 420 -9.20 25.49 20.47
N LYS A 421 -8.69 25.30 19.25
CA LYS A 421 -9.49 24.93 18.06
C LYS A 421 -8.83 23.78 17.26
N PRO A 422 -9.36 22.54 17.29
CA PRO A 422 -10.49 22.06 18.10
C PRO A 422 -10.12 21.96 19.61
N PRO A 423 -11.12 21.91 20.51
CA PRO A 423 -10.87 21.63 21.91
C PRO A 423 -10.32 20.22 22.10
N ASP A 424 -9.18 20.09 22.78
CA ASP A 424 -8.50 18.81 23.03
C ASP A 424 -8.13 18.69 24.53
N PRO A 425 -9.14 18.56 25.42
CA PRO A 425 -8.91 18.57 26.87
C PRO A 425 -8.03 17.41 27.34
N ASP A 426 -8.21 16.23 26.75
CA ASP A 426 -7.48 15.01 27.11
C ASP A 426 -6.16 14.84 26.34
N GLY A 427 -5.90 15.69 25.33
CA GLY A 427 -4.65 15.67 24.58
C GLY A 427 -4.54 14.54 23.53
N PHE A 428 -5.61 13.80 23.24
CA PHE A 428 -5.55 12.68 22.28
C PHE A 428 -5.20 13.15 20.86
N TYR A 429 -5.77 14.29 20.44
CA TYR A 429 -5.57 14.79 19.09
C TYR A 429 -4.18 15.41 18.94
N SER A 430 -3.80 16.33 19.81
CA SER A 430 -2.49 16.97 19.82
C SER A 430 -1.35 15.96 19.96
N ARG A 431 -1.51 14.91 20.78
CA ARG A 431 -0.53 13.80 20.85
C ARG A 431 -0.32 13.12 19.50
N ASN A 432 -1.39 12.89 18.74
CA ASN A 432 -1.28 12.27 17.41
C ASN A 432 -0.60 13.21 16.40
N LEU A 433 -0.86 14.51 16.48
CA LEU A 433 -0.18 15.51 15.66
C LEU A 433 1.33 15.57 15.96
N VAL A 434 1.71 15.58 17.25
CA VAL A 434 3.12 15.54 17.67
C VAL A 434 3.79 14.23 17.23
N PHE A 435 3.09 13.10 17.32
CA PHE A 435 3.55 11.82 16.79
C PHE A 435 3.86 11.90 15.28
N LEU A 436 2.98 12.52 14.48
CA LEU A 436 3.20 12.71 13.05
C LEU A 436 4.41 13.60 12.75
N LEU A 437 4.63 14.67 13.52
CA LEU A 437 5.84 15.51 13.38
C LEU A 437 7.14 14.73 13.62
N ARG A 438 7.11 13.73 14.49
CA ARG A 438 8.26 12.86 14.75
C ARG A 438 8.50 11.85 13.62
N ARG A 439 7.46 11.44 12.90
CA ARG A 439 7.53 10.39 11.85
C ARG A 439 7.76 10.97 10.45
N ILE A 440 7.16 12.11 10.15
CA ILE A 440 7.27 12.76 8.85
C ILE A 440 8.53 13.62 8.85
N PRO A 441 9.54 13.37 8.01
CA PRO A 441 10.75 14.18 7.98
C PRO A 441 10.45 15.61 7.54
N ARG A 442 11.23 16.56 8.06
CA ARG A 442 11.20 17.97 7.65
C ARG A 442 11.83 18.13 6.26
N GLY A 443 11.28 19.03 5.44
CA GLY A 443 11.92 19.41 4.18
C GLY A 443 13.24 20.14 4.42
N ALA A 444 14.22 20.00 3.51
CA ALA A 444 15.55 20.59 3.67
C ALA A 444 15.57 22.13 3.80
N GLN A 445 14.52 22.81 3.34
CA GLN A 445 14.39 24.28 3.32
C GLN A 445 13.42 24.83 4.38
N GLU A 446 12.81 23.97 5.20
CA GLU A 446 11.81 24.40 6.20
C GLU A 446 12.49 24.87 7.50
N ASP A 447 12.08 26.03 8.01
CA ASP A 447 12.61 26.60 9.26
C ASP A 447 12.13 25.81 10.50
N PRO A 448 13.04 25.22 11.30
CA PRO A 448 12.70 24.51 12.53
C PRO A 448 12.13 25.41 13.64
N GLN A 449 12.25 26.74 13.57
CA GLN A 449 11.90 27.63 14.67
C GLN A 449 10.40 27.59 15.03
N LYS A 450 9.51 27.47 14.03
CA LYS A 450 8.07 27.36 14.25
C LYS A 450 7.74 26.05 15.00
N GLU A 451 8.33 24.95 14.55
CA GLU A 451 8.15 23.64 15.17
C GLU A 451 8.70 23.59 16.60
N LEU A 452 9.90 24.13 16.84
CA LEU A 452 10.48 24.26 18.17
C LEU A 452 9.53 24.99 19.12
N THR A 453 8.95 26.11 18.66
CA THR A 453 8.05 26.93 19.47
C THR A 453 6.81 26.13 19.86
N LEU A 454 6.19 25.41 18.92
CA LEU A 454 5.03 24.57 19.20
C LEU A 454 5.39 23.43 20.17
N LEU A 455 6.46 22.68 19.90
CA LEU A 455 6.87 21.56 20.73
C LEU A 455 7.30 22.00 22.15
N ALA A 456 7.87 23.19 22.30
CA ALA A 456 8.17 23.77 23.61
C ALA A 456 6.88 24.05 24.42
N GLU A 457 5.80 24.52 23.78
CA GLU A 457 4.51 24.73 24.45
C GLU A 457 3.79 23.41 24.79
N PHE A 458 3.89 22.40 23.92
CA PHE A 458 3.27 21.08 24.14
C PHE A 458 4.06 20.18 25.10
N SER A 459 5.29 20.53 25.45
CA SER A 459 6.11 19.82 26.46
C SER A 459 6.03 20.44 27.86
N ARG A 460 5.13 21.40 28.08
CA ARG A 460 4.92 22.02 29.39
C ARG A 460 4.20 21.08 30.37
N PRO A 461 4.50 21.11 31.68
CA PRO A 461 3.85 20.26 32.68
C PRO A 461 2.33 20.45 32.80
N GLN A 462 1.81 21.60 32.37
CA GLN A 462 0.37 21.89 32.39
C GLN A 462 -0.42 21.18 31.27
N ARG A 463 0.27 20.51 30.34
CA ARG A 463 -0.38 19.73 29.28
C ARG A 463 -0.64 18.30 29.74
N PRO A 464 -1.62 17.57 29.17
CA PRO A 464 -1.84 16.16 29.47
C PRO A 464 -0.57 15.32 29.28
N PHE A 465 -0.30 14.40 30.21
CA PHE A 465 0.93 13.61 30.27
C PHE A 465 1.34 12.99 28.92
N MET A 466 0.38 12.37 28.24
CA MET A 466 0.61 11.69 26.97
C MET A 466 1.10 12.62 25.84
N VAL A 467 0.66 13.88 25.84
CA VAL A 467 1.12 14.89 24.87
C VAL A 467 2.52 15.33 25.21
N THR A 468 2.74 15.67 26.48
CA THR A 468 4.03 16.10 27.01
C THR A 468 5.14 15.09 26.74
N LYS A 469 4.86 13.80 27.01
CA LYS A 469 5.78 12.69 26.74
C LYS A 469 6.14 12.56 25.27
N GLU A 470 5.16 12.69 24.37
CA GLU A 470 5.42 12.63 22.93
C GLU A 470 6.20 13.87 22.46
N ALA A 471 5.90 15.05 23.01
CA ALA A 471 6.57 16.32 22.66
C ALA A 471 8.04 16.33 23.10
N VAL A 472 8.36 15.83 24.29
CA VAL A 472 9.77 15.63 24.73
C VAL A 472 10.51 14.71 23.77
N GLY A 473 9.88 13.62 23.33
CA GLY A 473 10.45 12.71 22.33
C GLY A 473 10.63 13.36 20.95
N ALA A 474 9.72 14.23 20.53
CA ALA A 474 9.82 14.96 19.28
C ALA A 474 10.94 16.02 19.32
N LEU A 475 11.08 16.74 20.44
CA LEU A 475 12.15 17.73 20.65
C LEU A 475 13.54 17.11 20.50
N ALA A 476 13.76 15.91 21.06
CA ALA A 476 15.05 15.22 20.95
C ALA A 476 15.49 14.93 19.51
N ASN A 477 14.53 14.76 18.59
CA ASN A 477 14.79 14.49 17.18
C ASN A 477 14.90 15.78 16.34
N LEU A 478 14.70 16.96 16.95
CA LEU A 478 14.72 18.22 16.25
C LEU A 478 16.16 18.75 16.12
N SER A 479 16.68 18.81 14.90
CA SER A 479 18.00 19.43 14.63
C SER A 479 17.95 20.95 14.78
N HIS A 480 18.04 21.47 16.01
CA HIS A 480 18.09 22.91 16.29
C HIS A 480 18.87 23.23 17.58
N GLY A 481 19.72 24.26 17.55
CA GLY A 481 20.67 24.57 18.65
C GLY A 481 20.03 24.94 20.00
N LYS A 482 18.78 25.41 20.00
CA LYS A 482 18.05 25.77 21.24
C LYS A 482 17.33 24.60 21.93
N VAL A 483 17.30 23.40 21.34
CA VAL A 483 16.54 22.26 21.88
C VAL A 483 17.06 21.85 23.26
N SER A 484 18.38 21.81 23.45
CA SER A 484 18.99 21.46 24.74
C SER A 484 18.58 22.43 25.85
N GLN A 485 18.47 23.73 25.54
CA GLN A 485 18.00 24.73 26.50
C GLN A 485 16.53 24.52 26.87
N VAL A 486 15.68 24.24 25.88
CA VAL A 486 14.26 23.97 26.12
C VAL A 486 14.08 22.73 26.99
N LEU A 487 14.75 21.62 26.67
CA LEU A 487 14.65 20.37 27.45
C LEU A 487 15.24 20.51 28.86
N ALA A 488 16.33 21.25 29.03
CA ALA A 488 16.88 21.54 30.36
C ALA A 488 15.87 22.34 31.20
N GLN A 489 15.24 23.36 30.61
CA GLN A 489 14.17 24.10 31.26
C GLN A 489 12.96 23.20 31.58
N ARG A 490 12.59 22.26 30.68
CA ARG A 490 11.51 21.29 30.94
C ARG A 490 11.83 20.43 32.16
N LEU A 491 13.07 19.95 32.28
CA LEU A 491 13.51 19.13 33.41
C LEU A 491 13.32 19.88 34.74
N GLU A 492 13.78 21.13 34.83
CA GLU A 492 13.59 21.98 36.02
C GLU A 492 12.12 22.25 36.35
N GLU A 493 11.27 22.38 35.31
CA GLU A 493 9.83 22.56 35.51
C GLU A 493 9.14 21.29 35.97
N PHE A 494 9.56 20.10 35.51
CA PHE A 494 9.06 18.83 36.02
C PHE A 494 9.50 18.57 37.47
N GLU A 495 10.74 18.91 37.82
CA GLU A 495 11.23 18.84 39.20
C GLU A 495 10.36 19.68 40.16
N ARG A 496 10.02 20.92 39.75
CA ARG A 496 9.11 21.78 40.50
C ARG A 496 7.67 21.25 40.51
N ALA A 497 7.23 20.66 39.40
CA ALA A 497 5.90 20.10 39.24
C ALA A 497 5.68 18.76 39.97
N ALA A 498 6.73 18.10 40.44
CA ALA A 498 6.63 16.90 41.28
C ALA A 498 6.01 17.18 42.66
N HIS A 499 5.76 18.44 43.00
CA HIS A 499 4.98 18.83 44.17
C HIS A 499 3.46 18.58 43.94
N PRO A 500 2.73 18.00 44.93
CA PRO A 500 1.30 17.77 44.80
C PRO A 500 0.50 19.03 44.46
N GLY A 501 -0.45 18.93 43.52
CA GLY A 501 -1.35 20.01 43.13
C GLY A 501 -0.80 20.97 42.07
N VAL A 502 0.42 20.74 41.54
CA VAL A 502 0.99 21.54 40.44
C VAL A 502 0.61 20.98 39.07
N THR A 503 0.43 19.66 38.96
CA THR A 503 0.00 18.96 37.73
C THR A 503 -0.98 17.84 38.07
N ASP A 504 -1.70 17.37 37.04
CA ASP A 504 -2.62 16.23 37.14
C ASP A 504 -1.92 14.87 36.95
N TYR A 505 -0.58 14.84 36.92
CA TYR A 505 0.18 13.61 36.68
C TYR A 505 0.19 12.73 37.91
N THR A 506 0.09 11.41 37.71
CA THR A 506 0.39 10.43 38.76
C THR A 506 1.89 10.43 39.10
N GLY A 507 2.25 9.91 40.27
CA GLY A 507 3.66 9.78 40.66
C GLY A 507 4.47 8.94 39.67
N GLU A 508 3.90 7.87 39.12
CA GLU A 508 4.56 7.03 38.11
C GLU A 508 4.79 7.79 36.80
N GLU A 509 3.78 8.53 36.32
CA GLU A 509 3.89 9.37 35.13
C GLU A 509 4.94 10.48 35.29
N MET A 510 5.04 11.07 36.50
CA MET A 510 6.07 12.06 36.80
C MET A 510 7.48 11.45 36.76
N LEU A 511 7.67 10.26 37.33
CA LEU A 511 8.96 9.56 37.27
C LEU A 511 9.33 9.18 35.83
N GLU A 512 8.34 8.77 35.03
CA GLU A 512 8.51 8.43 33.62
C GLU A 512 8.89 9.66 32.77
N ILE A 513 8.25 10.83 32.97
CA ILE A 513 8.59 12.02 32.18
C ILE A 513 9.98 12.56 32.53
N LEU A 514 10.40 12.47 33.81
CA LEU A 514 11.75 12.82 34.24
C LEU A 514 12.80 11.91 33.59
N ASP A 515 12.54 10.59 33.56
CA ASP A 515 13.41 9.62 32.89
C ASP A 515 13.51 9.89 31.38
N ARG A 516 12.36 10.09 30.73
CA ARG A 516 12.28 10.40 29.29
C ARG A 516 13.00 11.70 28.92
N THR A 517 12.93 12.71 29.79
CA THR A 517 13.60 14.00 29.58
C THR A 517 15.11 13.87 29.74
N CYS A 518 15.59 13.13 30.75
CA CYS A 518 17.02 12.84 30.90
C CYS A 518 17.57 12.02 29.72
N ALA A 519 16.83 11.02 29.24
CA ALA A 519 17.19 10.25 28.04
C ALA A 519 17.25 11.14 26.79
N ALA A 520 16.28 12.06 26.62
CA ALA A 520 16.28 13.02 25.52
C ALA A 520 17.46 13.99 25.57
N LEU A 521 17.83 14.48 26.75
CA LEU A 521 18.99 15.34 26.94
C LEU A 521 20.31 14.59 26.66
N ALA A 522 20.44 13.36 27.17
CA ALA A 522 21.59 12.52 26.89
C ALA A 522 21.73 12.22 25.40
N PHE A 523 20.63 11.89 24.71
CA PHE A 523 20.63 11.67 23.26
C PHE A 523 21.18 12.87 22.46
N LEU A 524 20.95 14.10 22.92
CA LEU A 524 21.51 15.30 22.27
C LEU A 524 23.02 15.47 22.51
N GLY A 525 23.55 14.95 23.63
CA GLY A 525 24.98 14.96 23.95
C GLY A 525 25.62 16.35 24.08
N THR A 526 24.86 17.44 24.09
CA THR A 526 25.42 18.80 24.18
C THR A 526 25.90 19.12 25.59
N ARG A 527 26.82 20.08 25.73
CA ARG A 527 27.37 20.50 27.03
C ARG A 527 26.28 20.93 28.02
N ASP A 528 25.32 21.72 27.56
CA ASP A 528 24.20 22.18 28.39
C ASP A 528 23.28 21.02 28.80
N ALA A 529 23.08 20.04 27.91
CA ALA A 529 22.25 18.88 28.20
C ALA A 529 22.87 17.95 29.23
N VAL A 530 24.17 17.66 29.10
CA VAL A 530 24.94 16.91 30.10
C VAL A 530 24.90 17.62 31.45
N ARG A 531 25.09 18.94 31.48
CA ARG A 531 25.03 19.75 32.71
C ARG A 531 23.67 19.62 33.41
N ALA A 532 22.57 19.66 32.67
CA ALA A 532 21.23 19.52 33.22
C ALA A 532 21.01 18.13 33.85
N VAL A 533 21.43 17.05 33.17
CA VAL A 533 21.32 15.67 33.71
C VAL A 533 22.17 15.50 34.97
N VAL A 534 23.40 16.03 35.00
CA VAL A 534 24.26 15.98 36.19
C VAL A 534 23.70 16.81 37.34
N ALA A 535 23.11 17.97 37.07
CA ALA A 535 22.45 18.78 38.09
C ALA A 535 21.24 18.06 38.70
N HIS A 536 20.40 17.45 37.86
CA HIS A 536 19.25 16.65 38.30
C HIS A 536 19.67 15.48 39.21
N ALA A 537 20.74 14.77 38.84
CA ALA A 537 21.25 13.62 39.60
C ALA A 537 21.70 13.97 41.03
N ARG A 538 21.94 15.25 41.33
CA ARG A 538 22.35 15.74 42.66
C ARG A 538 21.19 16.11 43.56
N LEU A 539 19.96 16.09 43.05
CA LEU A 539 18.78 16.39 43.86
C LEU A 539 18.48 15.22 44.80
N GLU A 540 18.45 15.52 46.09
CA GLU A 540 18.07 14.60 47.17
C GLU A 540 16.59 14.79 47.53
N ASP A 541 15.70 14.50 46.58
CA ASP A 541 14.25 14.56 46.78
C ASP A 541 13.61 13.20 46.46
N PRO A 542 13.04 12.49 47.45
CA PRO A 542 12.40 11.19 47.25
C PRO A 542 11.29 11.20 46.19
N ARG A 543 10.66 12.35 45.93
CA ARG A 543 9.57 12.49 44.95
C ARG A 543 10.08 12.43 43.51
N LEU A 544 11.36 12.69 43.29
CA LEU A 544 12.00 12.61 41.99
C LEU A 544 12.49 11.18 41.68
N GLY A 545 12.36 10.25 42.62
CA GLY A 545 12.79 8.85 42.49
C GLY A 545 14.31 8.70 42.43
N ASP A 546 14.79 7.73 41.64
CA ASP A 546 16.23 7.46 41.48
C ASP A 546 16.91 8.49 40.55
N THR A 547 17.16 9.70 41.07
CA THR A 547 17.80 10.80 40.34
C THR A 547 19.21 10.43 39.87
N VAL A 548 20.00 9.78 40.73
CA VAL A 548 21.35 9.29 40.41
C VAL A 548 21.30 8.21 39.33
N GLY A 549 20.28 7.33 39.37
CA GLY A 549 20.08 6.28 38.37
C GLY A 549 19.93 6.78 36.94
N ARG A 550 19.43 8.01 36.73
CA ARG A 550 19.27 8.62 35.40
C ARG A 550 20.59 9.03 34.76
N LEU A 551 21.70 9.05 35.50
CA LEU A 551 23.04 9.24 34.93
C LEU A 551 23.41 8.15 33.92
N ARG A 552 22.81 6.95 34.04
CA ARG A 552 23.05 5.82 33.12
C ARG A 552 22.73 6.16 31.67
N HIS A 553 21.85 7.13 31.40
CA HIS A 553 21.54 7.60 30.04
C HIS A 553 22.75 8.24 29.35
N LEU A 554 23.76 8.69 30.10
CA LEU A 554 25.00 9.27 29.55
C LEU A 554 25.99 8.21 29.05
N ALA A 555 25.68 6.91 29.16
CA ALA A 555 26.59 5.83 28.78
C ALA A 555 27.08 5.89 27.32
N ASP A 556 26.24 6.41 26.41
CA ASP A 556 26.56 6.56 24.98
C ASP A 556 27.12 7.95 24.63
N CYS A 557 27.32 8.83 25.62
CA CYS A 557 27.86 10.17 25.42
C CYS A 557 29.38 10.18 25.62
N ASP A 558 30.11 10.77 24.68
CA ASP A 558 31.51 11.13 24.94
C ASP A 558 31.58 12.44 25.76
N LEU A 559 31.99 12.31 27.02
CA LEU A 559 32.11 13.43 27.96
C LEU A 559 33.50 14.08 27.94
N SER A 560 34.41 13.62 27.05
CA SER A 560 35.80 14.08 26.97
C SER A 560 35.93 15.61 26.77
N GLY A 561 35.02 16.20 26.00
CA GLY A 561 34.96 17.63 25.69
C GLY A 561 34.15 18.51 26.65
N GLY A 562 33.66 17.94 27.76
CA GLY A 562 32.77 18.61 28.72
C GLY A 562 33.49 19.14 29.98
N ASP A 563 32.95 20.20 30.57
CA ASP A 563 33.42 20.82 31.84
C ASP A 563 33.08 19.98 33.08
N ARG A 564 32.19 18.98 32.96
CA ARG A 564 31.66 18.17 34.07
C ARG A 564 32.32 16.81 34.26
N LEU A 565 33.22 16.38 33.36
CA LEU A 565 33.89 15.08 33.47
C LEU A 565 34.68 14.94 34.79
N GLY A 566 35.44 15.97 35.16
CA GLY A 566 36.20 15.95 36.42
C GLY A 566 35.31 15.84 37.66
N GLU A 567 34.14 16.49 37.62
CA GLU A 567 33.15 16.43 38.70
C GLU A 567 32.55 15.03 38.87
N LEU A 568 32.25 14.33 37.76
CA LEU A 568 31.75 12.96 37.78
C LEU A 568 32.81 11.96 38.26
N VAL A 569 34.07 12.14 37.85
CA VAL A 569 35.21 11.33 38.32
C VAL A 569 35.40 11.48 39.84
N GLU A 570 35.39 12.70 40.35
CA GLU A 570 35.48 12.96 41.78
C GLU A 570 34.30 12.40 42.56
N TRP A 571 33.10 12.47 41.98
CA TRP A 571 31.91 11.86 42.58
C TRP A 571 32.03 10.33 42.65
N LEU A 572 32.52 9.69 41.58
CA LEU A 572 32.76 8.24 41.56
C LEU A 572 33.78 7.85 42.64
N ARG A 573 34.90 8.56 42.73
CA ARG A 573 35.93 8.30 43.78
C ARG A 573 35.33 8.34 45.19
N LYS A 574 34.43 9.28 45.48
CA LYS A 574 33.76 9.41 46.78
C LYS A 574 32.72 8.32 47.03
N ALA A 575 32.11 7.78 45.98
CA ALA A 575 31.09 6.72 46.08
C ALA A 575 31.70 5.32 46.28
N LEU A 576 32.97 5.12 45.92
CA LEU A 576 33.66 3.84 46.06
C LEU A 576 33.79 3.40 47.54
N PRO A 577 33.68 2.09 47.84
CA PRO A 577 33.82 1.59 49.21
C PRO A 577 35.20 1.90 49.81
N THR A 578 35.23 2.43 51.03
CA THR A 578 36.46 2.67 51.78
C THR A 578 36.67 1.62 52.87
N LYS A 579 37.93 1.20 53.07
CA LYS A 579 38.34 0.32 54.18
C LYS A 579 38.71 1.19 55.38
N VAL A 580 37.96 1.08 56.46
CA VAL A 580 38.28 1.73 57.74
C VAL A 580 38.45 0.63 58.78
N LEU A 581 39.66 0.51 59.35
CA LEU A 581 39.98 -0.46 60.41
C LEU A 581 39.56 -1.91 60.10
N GLY A 582 39.76 -2.36 58.86
CA GLY A 582 39.42 -3.73 58.43
C GLY A 582 37.95 -3.97 58.06
N VAL A 583 37.07 -2.98 58.21
CA VAL A 583 35.65 -3.03 57.81
C VAL A 583 35.43 -2.26 56.52
N VAL A 584 34.74 -2.88 55.54
CA VAL A 584 34.39 -2.27 54.25
C VAL A 584 33.02 -1.58 54.38
N LEU A 585 33.00 -0.25 54.25
CA LEU A 585 31.75 0.53 54.22
C LEU A 585 31.20 0.58 52.78
N ARG A 586 30.10 -0.14 52.51
CA ARG A 586 29.49 -0.30 51.17
C ARG A 586 28.34 0.67 50.85
N ARG A 587 28.23 1.81 51.56
CA ARG A 587 27.07 2.71 51.45
C ARG A 587 26.87 3.35 50.07
N GLY A 588 27.90 3.44 49.24
CA GLY A 588 27.86 4.09 47.91
C GLY A 588 27.83 3.17 46.69
N ALA A 589 27.75 1.84 46.87
CA ALA A 589 27.90 0.88 45.76
C ALA A 589 26.88 1.06 44.61
N PRO A 590 25.57 1.32 44.85
CA PRO A 590 24.63 1.60 43.76
C PRO A 590 24.94 2.88 42.99
N VAL A 591 25.36 3.94 43.70
CA VAL A 591 25.76 5.23 43.10
C VAL A 591 27.02 5.07 42.25
N ALA A 592 28.00 4.31 42.73
CA ALA A 592 29.21 3.98 41.98
C ALA A 592 28.87 3.22 40.69
N SER A 593 27.91 2.29 40.72
CA SER A 593 27.44 1.56 39.54
C SER A 593 26.82 2.47 38.47
N CYS A 594 25.99 3.44 38.88
CA CYS A 594 25.43 4.45 37.97
C CYS A 594 26.52 5.32 37.34
N LEU A 595 27.50 5.77 38.13
CA LEU A 595 28.58 6.64 37.67
C LEU A 595 29.56 5.93 36.74
N VAL A 596 29.88 4.66 37.01
CA VAL A 596 30.68 3.83 36.08
C VAL A 596 29.96 3.69 34.75
N GLN A 597 28.65 3.40 34.76
CA GLN A 597 27.87 3.31 33.52
C GLN A 597 27.80 4.65 32.79
N ALA A 598 27.64 5.78 33.50
CA ALA A 598 27.61 7.10 32.87
C ALA A 598 28.95 7.47 32.17
N LEU A 599 30.07 6.94 32.67
CA LEU A 599 31.42 7.21 32.15
C LEU A 599 31.84 6.19 31.08
N SER A 600 31.06 5.14 30.81
CA SER A 600 31.47 4.04 29.92
C SER A 600 31.62 4.43 28.45
N GLY A 601 31.05 5.55 28.01
CA GLY A 601 31.21 6.08 26.65
C GLY A 601 32.43 6.97 26.46
N THR A 602 33.12 7.36 27.55
CA THR A 602 34.18 8.38 27.52
C THR A 602 35.57 7.74 27.48
N ARG A 603 36.15 7.68 26.28
CA ARG A 603 37.51 7.15 26.03
C ARG A 603 38.57 8.19 26.35
N LYS A 604 38.87 8.38 27.64
CA LYS A 604 39.94 9.27 28.11
C LYS A 604 40.90 8.50 29.02
N PRO A 605 42.23 8.70 28.91
CA PRO A 605 43.22 7.98 29.74
C PRO A 605 42.97 8.09 31.25
N ASP A 606 42.39 9.19 31.73
CA ASP A 606 42.06 9.37 33.15
C ASP A 606 40.90 8.48 33.61
N VAL A 607 39.92 8.25 32.73
CA VAL A 607 38.75 7.40 33.00
C VAL A 607 39.15 5.92 32.89
N GLU A 608 39.95 5.57 31.88
CA GLU A 608 40.51 4.21 31.71
C GLU A 608 41.31 3.78 32.93
N ARG A 609 42.25 4.60 33.39
CA ARG A 609 43.04 4.33 34.60
C ARG A 609 42.18 4.17 35.85
N LEU A 610 41.13 4.98 35.99
CA LEU A 610 40.19 4.86 37.10
C LEU A 610 39.41 3.54 37.04
N PHE A 611 38.97 3.11 35.85
CA PHE A 611 38.28 1.83 35.69
C PHE A 611 39.21 0.64 35.97
N GLU A 612 40.47 0.69 35.53
CA GLU A 612 41.49 -0.32 35.86
C GLU A 612 41.69 -0.41 37.38
N GLU A 613 41.83 0.74 38.06
CA GLU A 613 41.94 0.83 39.52
C GLU A 613 40.71 0.23 40.23
N ILE A 614 39.50 0.46 39.71
CA ILE A 614 38.26 -0.09 40.24
C ILE A 614 38.21 -1.63 40.08
N VAL A 615 38.54 -2.14 38.90
CA VAL A 615 38.53 -3.58 38.60
C VAL A 615 39.53 -4.34 39.49
N GLU A 616 40.72 -3.76 39.71
CA GLU A 616 41.76 -4.36 40.55
C GLU A 616 41.38 -4.38 42.03
N ARG A 617 40.82 -3.28 42.55
CA ARG A 617 40.58 -3.12 43.99
C ARG A 617 39.28 -3.73 44.50
N TYR A 618 38.29 -3.90 43.63
CA TYR A 618 36.94 -4.33 43.99
C TYR A 618 36.44 -5.52 43.14
N PRO A 619 37.19 -6.63 43.06
CA PRO A 619 36.79 -7.78 42.23
C PRO A 619 35.46 -8.37 42.72
N GLY A 620 34.55 -8.65 41.78
CA GLY A 620 33.23 -9.25 42.05
C GLY A 620 32.14 -8.28 42.50
N GLU A 621 32.42 -6.98 42.62
CA GLU A 621 31.39 -5.96 42.84
C GLU A 621 30.74 -5.54 41.50
N GLU A 622 29.42 -5.25 41.50
CA GLU A 622 28.66 -4.97 40.27
C GLU A 622 29.22 -3.79 39.45
N PHE A 623 29.66 -2.73 40.13
CA PHE A 623 30.26 -1.56 39.48
C PHE A 623 31.65 -1.87 38.88
N ALA A 624 32.38 -2.85 39.43
CA ALA A 624 33.66 -3.28 38.89
C ALA A 624 33.50 -4.19 37.67
N GLU A 625 32.47 -5.04 37.64
CA GLU A 625 32.10 -5.81 36.45
C GLU A 625 31.75 -4.87 35.27
N ARG A 626 30.92 -3.85 35.52
CA ARG A 626 30.59 -2.84 34.50
C ARG A 626 31.81 -2.05 34.00
N ALA A 627 32.75 -1.71 34.90
CA ALA A 627 34.00 -1.06 34.52
C ALA A 627 34.86 -1.97 33.63
N ARG A 628 34.88 -3.29 33.90
CA ARG A 628 35.55 -4.30 33.07
C ARG A 628 34.94 -4.37 31.67
N ASP A 629 33.61 -4.39 31.57
CA ASP A 629 32.89 -4.41 30.29
C ASP A 629 33.20 -3.16 29.46
N ALA A 630 33.22 -1.99 30.09
CA ALA A 630 33.59 -0.74 29.42
C ALA A 630 35.04 -0.76 28.91
N LEU A 631 36.00 -1.23 29.72
CA LEU A 631 37.40 -1.39 29.30
C LEU A 631 37.56 -2.39 28.14
N ALA A 632 36.76 -3.47 28.12
CA ALA A 632 36.75 -4.41 27.00
C ALA A 632 36.22 -3.73 25.72
N GLY A 633 35.17 -2.90 25.82
CA GLY A 633 34.64 -2.09 24.72
C GLY A 633 35.62 -1.03 24.20
N PHE A 634 36.50 -0.50 25.05
CA PHE A 634 37.57 0.43 24.63
C PHE A 634 38.67 -0.26 23.83
N ARG A 635 38.96 -1.53 24.14
CA ARG A 635 40.00 -2.34 23.50
C ARG A 635 39.55 -2.99 22.19
N ALA A 636 38.24 -3.10 21.97
CA ALA A 636 37.71 -3.49 20.67
C ALA A 636 38.00 -2.38 19.64
N GLU A 637 38.76 -2.70 18.60
CA GLU A 637 38.89 -1.81 17.44
C GLU A 637 37.47 -1.51 16.90
N PRO A 638 37.17 -0.25 16.51
CA PRO A 638 35.94 0.00 15.77
C PRO A 638 35.97 -0.92 14.56
N ALA A 639 34.93 -1.74 14.40
CA ALA A 639 34.80 -2.59 13.23
C ALA A 639 35.06 -1.71 12.00
N PRO A 640 35.96 -2.11 11.09
CA PRO A 640 36.17 -1.32 9.88
C PRO A 640 34.82 -1.15 9.24
N GLU A 641 34.35 0.10 9.16
CA GLU A 641 33.30 0.49 8.23
C GLU A 641 33.85 0.11 6.87
N THR A 642 33.56 -1.11 6.45
CA THR A 642 33.78 -1.56 5.10
C THR A 642 32.92 -0.58 4.29
N PRO A 643 33.49 0.25 3.41
CA PRO A 643 32.65 1.06 2.55
C PRO A 643 31.84 0.06 1.76
N ALA A 644 30.58 -0.12 2.15
CA ALA A 644 29.63 -0.87 1.39
C ALA A 644 29.66 -0.18 0.03
N THR A 645 30.18 -0.85 -1.00
CA THR A 645 29.70 -0.59 -2.35
C THR A 645 28.20 -0.73 -2.22
N GLU A 646 27.49 0.40 -2.16
CA GLU A 646 26.04 0.46 -2.01
C GLU A 646 25.43 -0.23 -3.22
N SER A 647 25.29 -1.54 -3.13
CA SER A 647 24.66 -2.36 -4.15
C SER A 647 23.19 -2.49 -3.78
N VAL A 648 22.32 -1.95 -4.62
CA VAL A 648 20.88 -2.08 -4.44
C VAL A 648 20.44 -3.29 -5.26
N ALA A 649 19.81 -4.26 -4.60
CA ALA A 649 19.27 -5.44 -5.27
C ALA A 649 17.79 -5.63 -4.89
N GLY A 650 17.01 -6.20 -5.79
CA GLY A 650 15.58 -6.42 -5.58
C GLY A 650 14.91 -7.26 -6.67
N ASP A 651 13.61 -7.47 -6.50
CA ASP A 651 12.77 -8.19 -7.46
C ASP A 651 12.07 -7.22 -8.40
N LEU A 652 12.20 -7.41 -9.71
CA LEU A 652 11.53 -6.57 -10.71
C LEU A 652 10.00 -6.73 -10.68
N GLU A 653 9.45 -7.82 -10.14
CA GLU A 653 8.00 -7.96 -9.91
C GLU A 653 7.47 -6.94 -8.88
N LEU A 654 8.34 -6.44 -7.99
CA LEU A 654 7.94 -5.50 -6.93
C LEU A 654 8.10 -4.03 -7.30
N PHE A 655 9.04 -3.73 -8.20
CA PHE A 655 9.41 -2.36 -8.56
C PHE A 655 9.07 -2.00 -10.02
N GLY A 656 9.04 -2.97 -10.93
CA GLY A 656 8.98 -2.72 -12.36
C GLY A 656 10.26 -2.06 -12.92
N LEU A 657 10.68 -2.48 -14.11
CA LEU A 657 11.87 -1.88 -14.75
C LEU A 657 11.74 -0.36 -14.99
N PRO A 658 10.58 0.17 -15.44
CA PRO A 658 10.45 1.61 -15.68
C PRO A 658 10.59 2.46 -14.42
N ALA A 659 10.01 2.05 -13.29
CA ALA A 659 10.08 2.78 -12.03
C ALA A 659 11.51 2.81 -11.48
N LEU A 660 12.18 1.65 -11.55
CA LEU A 660 13.58 1.51 -11.15
C LEU A 660 14.47 2.47 -11.95
N LEU A 661 14.32 2.51 -13.27
CA LEU A 661 15.14 3.38 -14.12
C LEU A 661 14.88 4.86 -13.83
N GLN A 662 13.63 5.26 -13.61
CA GLN A 662 13.30 6.64 -13.23
C GLN A 662 13.85 7.01 -11.85
N SER A 663 13.74 6.12 -10.86
CA SER A 663 14.31 6.34 -9.52
C SER A 663 15.83 6.53 -9.56
N LEU A 664 16.53 5.71 -10.34
CA LEU A 664 17.97 5.83 -10.55
C LEU A 664 18.34 7.11 -11.31
N ALA A 665 17.50 7.53 -12.27
CA ALA A 665 17.66 8.78 -13.00
C ALA A 665 17.50 10.01 -12.09
N ASP A 666 16.45 10.02 -11.28
CA ASP A 666 16.10 11.11 -10.35
C ASP A 666 17.19 11.32 -9.30
N ALA A 667 17.71 10.21 -8.76
CA ALA A 667 18.82 10.24 -7.84
C ALA A 667 20.18 10.47 -8.54
N ARG A 668 20.19 10.76 -9.85
CA ARG A 668 21.37 10.96 -10.71
C ARG A 668 22.45 9.91 -10.53
N GLN A 669 22.04 8.66 -10.36
CA GLN A 669 22.96 7.58 -10.06
C GLN A 669 23.88 7.28 -11.25
N THR A 670 25.11 6.87 -10.93
CA THR A 670 26.10 6.40 -11.91
C THR A 670 26.53 5.00 -11.51
N GLY A 671 26.42 4.05 -12.43
CA GLY A 671 26.66 2.65 -12.13
C GLY A 671 26.18 1.68 -13.20
N ARG A 672 26.25 0.39 -12.87
CA ARG A 672 25.83 -0.71 -13.74
C ARG A 672 24.62 -1.40 -13.13
N LEU A 673 23.53 -1.43 -13.87
CA LEU A 673 22.33 -2.20 -13.57
C LEU A 673 22.41 -3.55 -14.31
N VAL A 674 22.38 -4.64 -13.55
CA VAL A 674 22.31 -6.00 -14.10
C VAL A 674 20.93 -6.56 -13.82
N ILE A 675 20.25 -7.01 -14.87
CA ILE A 675 18.95 -7.67 -14.81
C ILE A 675 19.17 -9.15 -15.10
N SER A 676 18.67 -10.01 -14.21
CA SER A 676 18.81 -11.46 -14.32
C SER A 676 17.43 -12.11 -14.27
N GLU A 677 17.13 -12.97 -15.22
CA GLU A 677 15.92 -13.79 -15.20
C GLU A 677 16.01 -14.89 -14.11
N ARG A 678 14.85 -15.37 -13.60
CA ARG A 678 14.81 -16.45 -12.59
C ARG A 678 15.54 -17.74 -13.02
N ASN A 679 15.72 -17.93 -14.32
CA ASN A 679 16.36 -19.12 -14.91
C ASN A 679 17.88 -18.95 -15.05
N GLY A 680 18.45 -17.78 -14.72
CA GLY A 680 19.90 -17.54 -14.62
C GLY A 680 20.69 -17.46 -15.93
N HIS A 681 20.08 -17.72 -17.09
CA HIS A 681 20.77 -17.84 -18.37
C HIS A 681 20.93 -16.52 -19.14
N ASP A 682 19.91 -15.66 -19.14
CA ASP A 682 19.95 -14.37 -19.83
C ASP A 682 20.22 -13.23 -18.84
N ARG A 683 21.30 -12.48 -19.12
CA ARG A 683 21.70 -11.30 -18.36
C ARG A 683 21.65 -10.09 -19.26
N SER A 684 20.90 -9.08 -18.82
CA SER A 684 20.84 -7.79 -19.51
C SER A 684 21.57 -6.75 -18.68
N ILE A 685 22.34 -5.90 -19.34
CA ILE A 685 23.22 -4.95 -18.69
C ILE A 685 22.84 -3.56 -19.16
N LEU A 686 22.58 -2.66 -18.21
CA LEU A 686 22.32 -1.26 -18.48
C LEU A 686 23.32 -0.40 -17.69
N VAL A 687 23.89 0.60 -18.35
CA VAL A 687 24.87 1.51 -17.77
C VAL A 687 24.20 2.86 -17.57
N LEU A 688 24.15 3.34 -16.33
CA LEU A 688 23.71 4.69 -15.99
C LEU A 688 24.90 5.62 -15.74
N ARG A 689 24.81 6.84 -16.25
CA ARG A 689 25.79 7.92 -16.07
C ARG A 689 25.07 9.21 -15.79
N ASP A 690 25.25 9.74 -14.58
CA ASP A 690 24.61 10.98 -14.13
C ASP A 690 23.09 10.97 -14.40
N GLY A 691 22.45 9.83 -14.10
CA GLY A 691 21.03 9.60 -14.35
C GLY A 691 20.61 9.35 -15.80
N ARG A 692 21.53 9.30 -16.76
CA ARG A 692 21.26 8.99 -18.18
C ARG A 692 21.68 7.58 -18.58
N ILE A 693 21.06 7.01 -19.60
CA ILE A 693 21.40 5.69 -20.13
C ILE A 693 22.62 5.83 -21.04
N GLY A 694 23.78 5.38 -20.59
CA GLY A 694 25.04 5.39 -21.35
C GLY A 694 25.31 4.13 -22.17
N GLY A 695 24.43 3.13 -22.07
CA GLY A 695 24.49 1.87 -22.81
C GLY A 695 23.48 0.85 -22.27
N CYS A 696 22.97 -0.01 -23.15
CA CYS A 696 22.12 -1.14 -22.79
C CYS A 696 22.46 -2.32 -23.71
N GLU A 697 22.55 -3.52 -23.15
CA GLU A 697 22.85 -4.76 -23.86
C GLU A 697 21.89 -5.87 -23.39
N THR A 698 21.21 -6.49 -24.35
CA THR A 698 20.28 -7.61 -24.14
C THR A 698 20.53 -8.62 -25.26
N GLY A 699 21.17 -9.76 -24.95
CA GLY A 699 21.59 -10.72 -25.96
C GLY A 699 22.56 -10.10 -26.97
N THR A 700 22.20 -10.07 -28.26
CA THR A 700 22.98 -9.43 -29.33
C THR A 700 22.59 -7.97 -29.58
N LEU A 701 21.49 -7.50 -28.97
CA LEU A 701 20.97 -6.15 -29.18
C LEU A 701 21.72 -5.15 -28.30
N ARG A 702 21.82 -3.90 -28.79
CA ARG A 702 22.48 -2.79 -28.08
C ARG A 702 21.65 -1.52 -28.13
N GLY A 703 21.90 -0.62 -27.17
CA GLY A 703 21.32 0.73 -27.15
C GLY A 703 19.81 0.72 -26.93
N LEU A 704 19.07 1.55 -27.67
CA LEU A 704 17.63 1.69 -27.50
C LEU A 704 16.87 0.41 -27.84
N ASP A 705 17.25 -0.31 -28.89
CA ASP A 705 16.58 -1.56 -29.27
C ASP A 705 16.72 -2.64 -28.18
N ALA A 706 17.87 -2.69 -27.49
CA ALA A 706 18.05 -3.59 -26.34
C ALA A 706 17.15 -3.23 -25.15
N LEU A 707 16.95 -1.93 -24.90
CA LEU A 707 16.04 -1.45 -23.86
C LEU A 707 14.58 -1.74 -24.21
N CYS A 708 14.17 -1.47 -25.46
CA CYS A 708 12.83 -1.75 -25.95
C CYS A 708 12.52 -3.25 -25.89
N GLN A 709 13.46 -4.11 -26.29
CA GLN A 709 13.31 -5.57 -26.22
C GLN A 709 12.98 -6.08 -24.81
N LEU A 710 13.56 -5.46 -23.76
CA LEU A 710 13.27 -5.81 -22.36
C LEU A 710 11.83 -5.51 -21.96
N MET A 711 11.21 -4.51 -22.60
CA MET A 711 9.84 -4.08 -22.33
C MET A 711 8.82 -4.74 -23.25
N GLU A 712 9.18 -5.11 -24.48
CA GLU A 712 8.30 -5.82 -25.42
C GLU A 712 7.78 -7.14 -24.85
N ARG A 713 8.63 -7.87 -24.10
CA ARG A 713 8.26 -9.09 -23.35
C ARG A 713 8.75 -9.01 -21.91
N PRO A 714 8.02 -8.35 -21.00
CA PRO A 714 8.39 -8.28 -19.60
C PRO A 714 8.46 -9.70 -19.02
N ARG A 715 9.58 -10.03 -18.37
CA ARG A 715 9.78 -11.32 -17.70
C ARG A 715 10.05 -11.10 -16.21
N PRO A 716 9.55 -11.99 -15.33
CA PRO A 716 9.97 -12.05 -13.93
C PRO A 716 11.50 -12.12 -13.79
N GLY A 717 12.07 -11.30 -12.92
CA GLY A 717 13.52 -11.25 -12.76
C GLY A 717 13.97 -10.46 -11.54
N THR A 718 15.26 -10.54 -11.25
CA THR A 718 15.89 -9.74 -10.20
C THR A 718 16.80 -8.70 -10.83
N PHE A 719 17.02 -7.60 -10.11
CA PHE A 719 17.99 -6.59 -10.51
C PHE A 719 19.06 -6.42 -9.44
N ARG A 720 20.23 -5.98 -9.89
CA ARG A 720 21.32 -5.53 -9.03
C ARG A 720 21.97 -4.30 -9.64
N PHE A 721 21.96 -3.20 -8.91
CA PHE A 721 22.63 -1.96 -9.26
C PHE A 721 23.93 -1.85 -8.47
N GLU A 722 25.04 -1.71 -9.18
CA GLU A 722 26.36 -1.46 -8.62
C GLU A 722 26.78 -0.03 -8.91
N LYS A 723 26.94 0.79 -7.86
CA LYS A 723 27.54 2.12 -8.01
C LYS A 723 28.97 1.99 -8.53
N ALA A 724 29.32 2.82 -9.49
CA ALA A 724 30.66 2.84 -10.08
C ALA A 724 31.07 4.28 -10.42
N LEU A 725 32.39 4.52 -10.46
CA LEU A 725 32.92 5.80 -10.92
C LEU A 725 32.66 5.94 -12.42
N ARG A 726 32.22 7.13 -12.86
CA ARG A 726 31.87 7.43 -14.26
C ARG A 726 32.93 7.00 -15.27
N GLU A 727 34.21 7.16 -14.91
CA GLU A 727 35.39 6.86 -15.73
C GLU A 727 35.61 5.36 -15.94
N THR A 728 35.09 4.52 -15.03
CA THR A 728 35.28 3.05 -15.06
C THR A 728 34.24 2.33 -15.91
N LEU A 729 33.19 3.02 -16.35
CA LEU A 729 32.12 2.45 -17.13
C LEU A 729 32.45 2.51 -18.64
N PRO A 730 32.06 1.50 -19.44
CA PRO A 730 32.18 1.57 -20.90
C PRO A 730 31.21 2.61 -21.48
N VAL A 731 31.62 3.35 -22.51
CA VAL A 731 30.75 4.26 -23.27
C VAL A 731 30.19 3.48 -24.45
N GLN A 732 28.87 3.40 -24.60
CA GLN A 732 28.26 2.76 -25.76
C GLN A 732 27.24 3.72 -26.38
N GLY A 733 27.69 4.49 -27.37
CA GLY A 733 26.85 5.47 -28.06
C GLY A 733 26.61 6.77 -27.29
N GLU A 734 25.65 7.56 -27.77
CA GLU A 734 25.26 8.83 -27.17
C GLU A 734 24.35 8.59 -25.94
N PRO A 735 24.59 9.26 -24.79
CA PRO A 735 23.75 9.08 -23.60
C PRO A 735 22.29 9.48 -23.86
N MET A 736 21.36 8.58 -23.56
CA MET A 736 19.92 8.79 -23.73
C MET A 736 19.26 9.25 -22.43
N GLU A 737 18.31 10.16 -22.54
CA GLU A 737 17.41 10.50 -21.44
C GLU A 737 16.49 9.32 -21.12
N VAL A 738 16.31 9.01 -19.82
CA VAL A 738 15.55 7.83 -19.38
C VAL A 738 14.08 7.91 -19.78
N LEU A 739 13.41 9.05 -19.55
CA LEU A 739 11.98 9.18 -19.81
C LEU A 739 11.61 9.03 -21.30
N PRO A 740 12.25 9.73 -22.26
CA PRO A 740 11.98 9.52 -23.69
C PRO A 740 12.23 8.09 -24.16
N ALA A 741 13.29 7.43 -23.65
CA ALA A 741 13.60 6.06 -23.99
C ALA A 741 12.53 5.07 -23.46
N LEU A 742 12.01 5.31 -22.25
CA LEU A 742 10.90 4.52 -21.70
C LEU A 742 9.61 4.73 -22.50
N LEU A 743 9.29 5.98 -22.89
CA LEU A 743 8.11 6.27 -23.70
C LEU A 743 8.14 5.56 -25.06
N GLU A 744 9.30 5.55 -25.72
CA GLU A 744 9.49 4.78 -26.97
C GLU A 744 9.35 3.28 -26.75
N ALA A 745 9.90 2.74 -25.65
CA ALA A 745 9.76 1.33 -25.31
C ALA A 745 8.29 0.93 -25.02
N ILE A 746 7.52 1.80 -24.38
CA ILE A 746 6.06 1.62 -24.16
C ILE A 746 5.32 1.62 -25.50
N ARG A 747 5.62 2.59 -26.37
CA ARG A 747 5.03 2.67 -27.72
C ARG A 747 5.29 1.38 -28.51
N ARG A 748 6.53 0.89 -28.52
CA ARG A 748 6.92 -0.35 -29.22
C ARG A 748 6.27 -1.58 -28.61
N HIS A 749 6.17 -1.66 -27.29
CA HIS A 749 5.44 -2.75 -26.64
C HIS A 749 3.99 -2.79 -27.07
N ASP A 750 3.28 -1.67 -27.05
CA ASP A 750 1.88 -1.63 -27.43
C ASP A 750 1.67 -2.08 -28.88
N GLU A 751 2.50 -1.58 -29.81
CA GLU A 751 2.45 -2.01 -31.22
C GLU A 751 2.81 -3.48 -31.39
N PHE A 752 3.83 -3.95 -30.69
CA PHE A 752 4.21 -5.36 -30.71
C PHE A 752 3.07 -6.26 -30.25
N GLN A 753 2.38 -5.90 -29.16
CA GLN A 753 1.22 -6.67 -28.72
C GLN A 753 0.04 -6.57 -29.70
N GLU A 754 -0.17 -5.43 -30.36
CA GLU A 754 -1.16 -5.32 -31.44
C GLU A 754 -0.83 -6.22 -32.64
N ASP A 755 0.44 -6.29 -33.04
CA ASP A 755 0.90 -7.13 -34.16
C ASP A 755 0.85 -8.61 -33.77
N ARG A 756 1.18 -8.96 -32.53
CA ARG A 756 1.07 -10.33 -31.99
C ARG A 756 -0.39 -10.79 -31.84
N ALA A 757 -1.31 -9.89 -31.52
CA ALA A 757 -2.75 -10.15 -31.55
C ALA A 757 -3.30 -10.37 -32.98
N LEU A 758 -2.56 -9.99 -34.02
CA LEU A 758 -2.88 -10.32 -35.40
C LEU A 758 -2.14 -11.58 -35.89
N VAL A 759 -0.88 -11.72 -35.47
CA VAL A 759 0.06 -12.77 -35.84
C VAL A 759 0.61 -13.42 -34.55
N PRO A 760 -0.12 -14.39 -33.96
CA PRO A 760 0.27 -14.99 -32.67
C PRO A 760 1.52 -15.86 -32.78
N ASP A 761 2.05 -16.26 -31.63
CA ASP A 761 3.14 -17.23 -31.58
C ASP A 761 2.69 -18.58 -32.16
N GLY A 762 3.59 -19.29 -32.83
CA GLY A 762 3.34 -20.59 -33.44
C GLY A 762 2.55 -20.53 -34.76
N VAL A 763 2.07 -19.35 -35.19
CA VAL A 763 1.31 -19.24 -36.44
C VAL A 763 2.19 -19.48 -37.66
N SER A 764 1.73 -20.35 -38.56
CA SER A 764 2.36 -20.55 -39.86
C SER A 764 1.61 -19.78 -40.94
N LEU A 765 2.32 -18.92 -41.66
CA LEU A 765 1.78 -18.16 -42.79
C LEU A 765 2.29 -18.74 -44.12
N MET A 766 1.58 -18.45 -45.21
CA MET A 766 2.01 -18.79 -46.57
C MET A 766 1.88 -17.59 -47.51
N PRO A 767 2.71 -17.51 -48.57
CA PRO A 767 2.60 -16.45 -49.57
C PRO A 767 1.33 -16.58 -50.42
N THR A 768 0.80 -15.44 -50.86
CA THR A 768 -0.36 -15.34 -51.76
C THR A 768 0.00 -15.05 -53.22
N GLY A 769 1.28 -14.76 -53.49
CA GLY A 769 1.79 -14.34 -54.80
C GLY A 769 2.02 -12.84 -54.93
N ALA A 770 1.56 -12.02 -53.98
CA ALA A 770 1.91 -10.60 -53.93
C ALA A 770 3.36 -10.38 -53.43
N ARG A 771 4.00 -9.29 -53.85
CA ARG A 771 5.38 -8.96 -53.46
C ARG A 771 5.43 -8.39 -52.04
N PRO A 772 6.48 -8.70 -51.25
CA PRO A 772 6.68 -8.07 -49.94
C PRO A 772 6.92 -6.57 -50.09
N SER A 773 6.42 -5.80 -49.14
CA SER A 773 6.67 -4.36 -49.01
C SER A 773 7.09 -4.00 -47.59
N LEU A 774 7.73 -2.84 -47.41
CA LEU A 774 8.12 -2.32 -46.11
C LEU A 774 7.01 -1.43 -45.50
N PRO A 775 6.83 -1.44 -44.18
CA PRO A 775 6.12 -0.39 -43.45
C PRO A 775 6.76 1.00 -43.71
N GLN A 776 5.98 2.08 -43.58
CA GLN A 776 6.45 3.45 -43.91
C GLN A 776 7.72 3.88 -43.15
N ASP A 777 7.87 3.47 -41.90
CA ASP A 777 9.00 3.86 -41.04
C ASP A 777 10.15 2.86 -41.04
N GLU A 778 10.06 1.78 -41.83
CA GLU A 778 11.09 0.75 -41.92
C GLU A 778 11.90 0.93 -43.21
N SER A 779 13.23 0.98 -43.08
CA SER A 779 14.15 1.21 -44.20
C SER A 779 15.15 0.07 -44.41
N ASP A 780 15.22 -0.89 -43.48
CA ASP A 780 16.13 -2.01 -43.53
C ASP A 780 15.64 -3.11 -44.47
N ARG A 781 16.13 -3.04 -45.71
CA ARG A 781 15.84 -4.06 -46.73
C ARG A 781 16.47 -5.42 -46.42
N GLY A 782 17.60 -5.44 -45.70
CA GLY A 782 18.27 -6.68 -45.32
C GLY A 782 17.42 -7.49 -44.35
N LEU A 783 16.87 -6.83 -43.32
CA LEU A 783 15.91 -7.43 -42.41
C LEU A 783 14.70 -7.97 -43.16
N MET A 784 14.10 -7.17 -44.05
CA MET A 784 12.94 -7.58 -44.86
C MET A 784 13.21 -8.86 -45.64
N GLU A 785 14.36 -8.96 -46.32
CA GLU A 785 14.72 -10.13 -47.12
C GLU A 785 14.88 -11.40 -46.27
N VAL A 786 15.54 -11.27 -45.11
CA VAL A 786 15.72 -12.38 -44.16
C VAL A 786 14.37 -12.85 -43.64
N VAL A 787 13.54 -11.93 -43.16
CA VAL A 787 12.23 -12.24 -42.57
C VAL A 787 11.26 -12.79 -43.61
N TRP A 788 11.24 -12.25 -44.84
CA TRP A 788 10.37 -12.76 -45.92
C TRP A 788 10.74 -14.19 -46.33
N ARG A 789 12.04 -14.48 -46.44
CA ARG A 789 12.53 -15.83 -46.75
C ARG A 789 12.09 -16.86 -45.70
N GLU A 790 12.13 -16.51 -44.42
CA GLU A 790 11.68 -17.40 -43.35
C GLU A 790 10.15 -17.50 -43.28
N ALA A 791 9.43 -16.39 -43.44
CA ALA A 791 7.97 -16.38 -43.49
C ALA A 791 7.41 -17.26 -44.61
N THR A 792 8.02 -17.21 -45.80
CA THR A 792 7.60 -18.03 -46.96
C THR A 792 7.89 -19.53 -46.79
N ARG A 793 8.85 -19.90 -45.93
CA ARG A 793 9.08 -21.29 -45.49
C ARG A 793 8.06 -21.77 -44.47
N GLY A 794 7.23 -20.86 -43.94
CA GLY A 794 6.24 -21.13 -42.91
C GLY A 794 6.82 -21.10 -41.50
N THR A 795 8.02 -20.54 -41.31
CA THR A 795 8.65 -20.32 -40.00
C THR A 795 7.76 -19.38 -39.18
N ALA A 796 7.47 -19.78 -37.93
CA ALA A 796 6.66 -18.98 -37.02
C ALA A 796 7.41 -17.70 -36.61
N PRO A 797 6.70 -16.58 -36.34
CA PRO A 797 7.34 -15.29 -36.08
C PRO A 797 8.34 -15.33 -34.92
N GLU A 798 8.01 -15.97 -33.79
CA GLU A 798 8.88 -16.06 -32.62
C GLU A 798 10.18 -16.84 -32.86
N SER A 799 10.13 -17.80 -33.78
CA SER A 799 11.34 -18.50 -34.23
C SER A 799 12.18 -17.62 -35.16
N CYS A 800 11.52 -16.80 -35.99
CA CYS A 800 12.19 -15.85 -36.88
C CYS A 800 12.88 -14.71 -36.13
N GLU A 801 12.33 -14.27 -34.98
CA GLU A 801 12.91 -13.23 -34.13
C GLU A 801 14.37 -13.55 -33.73
N GLY A 802 14.64 -14.79 -33.31
CA GLY A 802 15.99 -15.22 -32.96
C GLY A 802 16.95 -15.38 -34.14
N LEU A 803 16.43 -15.56 -35.35
CA LEU A 803 17.21 -15.75 -36.58
C LEU A 803 17.55 -14.44 -37.29
N ALA A 804 16.69 -13.43 -37.14
CA ALA A 804 16.80 -12.17 -37.87
C ALA A 804 17.84 -11.21 -37.28
N GLY A 805 18.31 -11.44 -36.04
CA GLY A 805 19.28 -10.57 -35.38
C GLY A 805 18.76 -9.16 -35.09
N SER A 806 17.44 -8.98 -35.06
CA SER A 806 16.72 -7.73 -34.76
C SER A 806 15.81 -7.95 -33.56
N ASP A 807 15.30 -6.85 -32.97
CA ASP A 807 14.27 -6.91 -31.93
C ASP A 807 12.96 -7.55 -32.42
N ALA A 808 12.19 -8.07 -31.47
CA ALA A 808 10.96 -8.81 -31.73
C ALA A 808 9.87 -7.93 -32.36
N TYR A 809 9.79 -6.67 -31.94
CA TYR A 809 8.89 -5.68 -32.50
C TYR A 809 9.03 -5.53 -34.02
N ARG A 810 10.24 -5.27 -34.54
CA ARG A 810 10.45 -5.08 -36.00
C ARG A 810 10.08 -6.31 -36.82
N VAL A 811 10.45 -7.51 -36.35
CA VAL A 811 10.12 -8.78 -37.03
C VAL A 811 8.61 -9.01 -37.05
N ARG A 812 7.93 -8.84 -35.91
CA ARG A 812 6.48 -9.06 -35.81
C ARG A 812 5.70 -8.06 -36.67
N ARG A 813 6.14 -6.80 -36.72
CA ARG A 813 5.55 -5.75 -37.56
C ARG A 813 5.59 -6.08 -39.04
N LEU A 814 6.67 -6.68 -39.55
CA LEU A 814 6.76 -7.13 -40.94
C LEU A 814 5.74 -8.22 -41.27
N TYR A 815 5.61 -9.24 -40.40
CA TYR A 815 4.61 -10.29 -40.56
C TYR A 815 3.18 -9.72 -40.58
N ALA A 816 2.87 -8.82 -39.64
CA ALA A 816 1.57 -8.18 -39.54
C ALA A 816 1.26 -7.34 -40.80
N HIS A 817 2.20 -6.50 -41.24
CA HIS A 817 2.07 -5.67 -42.45
C HIS A 817 1.79 -6.51 -43.70
N TRP A 818 2.48 -7.64 -43.88
CA TRP A 818 2.25 -8.53 -45.02
C TRP A 818 0.94 -9.31 -44.93
N LEU A 819 0.43 -9.60 -43.73
CA LEU A 819 -0.90 -10.16 -43.58
C LEU A 819 -1.97 -9.11 -43.92
N GLU A 820 -1.79 -7.86 -43.51
CA GLU A 820 -2.71 -6.75 -43.75
C GLU A 820 -2.83 -6.36 -45.23
N ASN A 821 -1.70 -6.29 -45.94
CA ASN A 821 -1.68 -5.98 -47.37
C ASN A 821 -1.96 -7.20 -48.26
N GLY A 822 -2.19 -8.38 -47.65
CA GLY A 822 -2.54 -9.62 -48.33
C GLY A 822 -1.38 -10.34 -49.02
N ALA A 823 -0.11 -9.97 -48.77
CA ALA A 823 1.05 -10.71 -49.27
C ALA A 823 1.27 -12.05 -48.57
N LEU A 824 0.85 -12.15 -47.30
CA LEU A 824 0.76 -13.39 -46.55
C LEU A 824 -0.70 -13.71 -46.22
N ARG A 825 -0.99 -14.99 -46.02
CA ARG A 825 -2.24 -15.47 -45.43
C ARG A 825 -1.96 -16.60 -44.45
N ARG A 826 -2.88 -16.84 -43.51
CA ARG A 826 -2.77 -17.97 -42.58
C ARG A 826 -2.81 -19.29 -43.34
N ARG A 827 -1.95 -20.23 -42.92
CA ARG A 827 -2.02 -21.60 -43.41
C ARG A 827 -3.24 -22.28 -42.76
N PRO A 828 -4.18 -22.85 -43.54
CA PRO A 828 -5.32 -23.55 -42.97
C PRO A 828 -4.82 -24.73 -42.13
N ALA A 829 -5.45 -24.94 -40.97
CA ALA A 829 -5.17 -26.09 -40.11
C ALA A 829 -5.39 -27.38 -40.92
N ALA A 830 -4.42 -28.30 -40.86
CA ALA A 830 -4.47 -29.59 -41.54
C ALA A 830 -5.49 -30.53 -40.87
#